data_AF-A0A942QMW1-F1
#
_entry.id   AF-A0A942QMW1-F1
#
_cell.length_a   1.000
_cell.length_b   1.000
_cell.length_c   1.000
_cell.angle_alpha   90.00
_cell.angle_beta   90.00
_cell.angle_gamma   90.00
#
_symmetry.space_group_name_H-M   'P 1'
#
loop_
_entity.id
_entity.type
_entity.pdbx_description
1 polymer ?
#
loop_
_entity_poly.entity_id
_entity_poly.type
_entity_poly.pdbx_seq_one_letter_code
_entity_poly.pdbx_strand_id
1 'polypeptide(L)'
;MRKIIILVALVALLLPLAELGEVSAQAHPIRITLNGRQLATDVAPIIRNGRTLVPFRAIFEALGARVTWDEATNTVAGYRGRQAIILELGSTTAWVNGPAVRLDVAPQAVNGRTMVPLRFVAERLGAQVEWVDATRTVAINATLPVLPQVGGTITHGRIADATILNPILANDVDSNFTLARTNVGVIRRDENGELINALADRWQWNAQTRTWRFWLRPGLVWHDGRPLTARDVKFTIDAILHPDYTGRRRGDFVSVSNVTVVSDHIVDITLSTEDATFLGRMTMGLIPQHVFEGTAIRDMAAHSYSQNPIGAGPYRFVRWVRGQFIELARNPNWHLDGPFIERVVIRAYPDSNVLHAAWEAGDIDWGAAVPSDIIPAVLNRMRDRARFFEIPAIFGYDYVGLNLTNPMLADIRVRQALMYGIDRPAIVRTVFDGRANVVHGHLVPSHWAHNPNLYTYPHNRLKAIDLLRQAGFTTVGRDGIRTNAAGQRLSFRFLIRTGIPERHDTLAMLQSYWRLIGIEIIPEVLEWSVLVERLNTVNFDMNIMGWSFAEDPDSFTIFHSSQGRDPATGRNVGMNNMQLNDAEVDRLIMLGRTTIDETARRAIYQQLEVRLNEVLPYVFLHSRNGIVGVHNRIQGGVVGSRGLTFPETLFIAPGR
;
A
#
# COMPACT_ATOMS: atom_id res chain seq x y z
N MET A 1 -61.93 -65.97 -63.67
CA MET A 1 -62.22 -67.42 -63.47
C MET A 1 -62.31 -67.70 -61.97
N ARG A 2 -63.16 -68.66 -61.57
CA ARG A 2 -63.06 -69.56 -60.39
C ARG A 2 -62.59 -69.00 -59.02
N LYS A 3 -63.26 -69.25 -57.88
CA LYS A 3 -64.53 -69.94 -57.56
C LYS A 3 -64.72 -69.90 -56.00
N ILE A 4 -65.96 -69.73 -55.48
CA ILE A 4 -66.58 -70.52 -54.35
C ILE A 4 -65.94 -70.42 -52.93
N ILE A 5 -66.60 -70.41 -51.75
CA ILE A 5 -68.00 -70.43 -51.20
C ILE A 5 -67.89 -69.95 -49.70
N ILE A 6 -68.77 -69.12 -49.08
CA ILE A 6 -70.09 -69.43 -48.41
C ILE A 6 -69.92 -70.43 -47.22
N LEU A 7 -70.45 -70.30 -45.98
CA LEU A 7 -71.36 -69.35 -45.28
C LEU A 7 -71.46 -69.71 -43.77
N VAL A 8 -71.95 -68.79 -42.89
CA VAL A 8 -72.40 -68.94 -41.45
C VAL A 8 -71.43 -69.60 -40.43
N ALA A 9 -71.46 -69.37 -39.11
CA ALA A 9 -72.20 -68.50 -38.16
C ALA A 9 -71.25 -68.20 -36.96
N LEU A 10 -71.57 -67.47 -35.86
CA LEU A 10 -72.74 -66.73 -35.38
C LEU A 10 -72.23 -65.53 -34.52
N VAL A 11 -73.13 -64.71 -33.96
CA VAL A 11 -72.80 -63.62 -33.01
C VAL A 11 -72.68 -64.11 -31.56
N ALA A 12 -71.64 -63.67 -30.84
CA ALA A 12 -71.66 -63.55 -29.38
C ALA A 12 -70.86 -62.31 -28.95
N LEU A 13 -71.51 -61.43 -28.17
CA LEU A 13 -70.97 -60.15 -27.73
C LEU A 13 -70.09 -60.34 -26.48
N LEU A 14 -68.81 -59.96 -26.52
CA LEU A 14 -67.95 -59.80 -25.33
C LEU A 14 -66.72 -58.94 -25.68
N LEU A 15 -66.57 -57.82 -24.99
CA LEU A 15 -65.42 -56.91 -25.10
C LEU A 15 -64.29 -57.35 -24.15
N PRO A 16 -63.05 -57.53 -24.64
CA PRO A 16 -61.85 -57.38 -23.84
C PRO A 16 -61.18 -56.02 -24.12
N LEU A 17 -60.51 -55.45 -23.10
CA LEU A 17 -59.80 -54.17 -23.19
C LEU A 17 -58.67 -54.24 -24.25
N ALA A 18 -58.53 -53.17 -25.03
CA ALA A 18 -57.32 -52.94 -25.81
C ALA A 18 -56.21 -52.37 -24.91
N GLU A 19 -54.99 -52.88 -25.08
CA GLU A 19 -53.81 -52.44 -24.36
C GLU A 19 -53.41 -51.01 -24.75
N LEU A 20 -53.14 -50.16 -23.75
CA LEU A 20 -52.49 -48.86 -23.95
C LEU A 20 -50.97 -49.06 -23.98
N GLY A 21 -50.38 -49.04 -25.18
CA GLY A 21 -48.93 -48.91 -25.34
C GLY A 21 -48.45 -47.53 -24.86
N GLU A 22 -47.48 -47.50 -23.97
CA GLU A 22 -47.03 -46.28 -23.29
C GLU A 22 -46.42 -45.22 -24.22
N VAL A 23 -46.80 -43.96 -24.01
CA VAL A 23 -46.11 -42.81 -24.60
C VAL A 23 -44.91 -42.44 -23.71
N SER A 24 -43.70 -42.70 -24.20
CA SER A 24 -42.46 -42.26 -23.55
C SER A 24 -42.41 -40.73 -23.45
N ALA A 25 -42.41 -40.21 -22.21
CA ALA A 25 -42.32 -38.77 -21.97
C ALA A 25 -40.89 -38.26 -22.21
N GLN A 26 -40.70 -37.42 -23.24
CA GLN A 26 -39.43 -36.73 -23.46
C GLN A 26 -39.10 -35.78 -22.29
N ALA A 27 -38.12 -36.17 -21.48
CA ALA A 27 -37.63 -35.37 -20.36
C ALA A 27 -37.03 -34.05 -20.87
N HIS A 28 -37.70 -32.94 -20.59
CA HIS A 28 -37.25 -31.61 -20.99
C HIS A 28 -35.96 -31.21 -20.23
N PRO A 29 -34.90 -30.75 -20.93
CA PRO A 29 -33.61 -30.47 -20.33
C PRO A 29 -33.67 -29.29 -19.37
N ILE A 30 -32.91 -29.38 -18.27
CA ILE A 30 -32.81 -28.30 -17.28
C ILE A 30 -32.02 -27.15 -17.88
N ARG A 31 -32.57 -25.94 -17.79
CA ARG A 31 -31.88 -24.71 -18.20
C ARG A 31 -31.38 -23.95 -16.98
N ILE A 32 -30.32 -23.17 -17.16
CA ILE A 32 -29.83 -22.22 -16.16
C ILE A 32 -29.76 -20.85 -16.83
N THR A 33 -30.26 -19.82 -16.15
CA THR A 33 -30.09 -18.43 -16.56
C THR A 33 -29.40 -17.64 -15.45
N LEU A 34 -28.58 -16.68 -15.83
CA LEU A 34 -27.90 -15.73 -14.97
C LEU A 34 -28.23 -14.32 -15.45
N ASN A 35 -28.90 -13.52 -14.61
CA ASN A 35 -29.43 -12.19 -14.95
C ASN A 35 -30.21 -12.19 -16.29
N GLY A 36 -31.07 -13.19 -16.47
CA GLY A 36 -31.89 -13.38 -17.67
C GLY A 36 -31.17 -13.94 -18.91
N ARG A 37 -29.84 -14.13 -18.89
CA ARG A 37 -29.07 -14.75 -20.00
C ARG A 37 -28.83 -16.23 -19.74
N GLN A 38 -28.93 -17.08 -20.77
CA GLN A 38 -28.67 -18.51 -20.61
C GLN A 38 -27.20 -18.77 -20.27
N LEU A 39 -26.94 -19.54 -19.21
CA LEU A 39 -25.60 -20.00 -18.85
C LEU A 39 -25.23 -21.19 -19.73
N ALA A 40 -24.10 -21.09 -20.43
CA ALA A 40 -23.55 -22.19 -21.20
C ALA A 40 -22.89 -23.23 -20.29
N THR A 41 -23.17 -24.51 -20.54
CA THR A 41 -22.60 -25.66 -19.81
C THR A 41 -22.21 -26.73 -20.82
N ASP A 42 -21.01 -27.27 -20.69
CA ASP A 42 -20.49 -28.34 -21.56
C ASP A 42 -21.06 -29.73 -21.20
N VAL A 43 -21.38 -29.94 -19.93
CA VAL A 43 -22.21 -31.08 -19.46
C VAL A 43 -23.54 -30.54 -18.94
N ALA A 44 -24.64 -31.14 -19.39
CA ALA A 44 -26.00 -30.71 -19.05
C ALA A 44 -26.25 -30.79 -17.52
N PRO A 45 -26.95 -29.80 -16.92
CA PRO A 45 -27.34 -29.87 -15.51
C PRO A 45 -28.25 -31.06 -15.23
N ILE A 46 -28.12 -31.65 -14.04
CA ILE A 46 -28.90 -32.83 -13.61
C ILE A 46 -29.60 -32.58 -12.27
N ILE A 47 -30.65 -33.35 -11.97
CA ILE A 47 -31.24 -33.39 -10.63
C ILE A 47 -30.79 -34.67 -9.89
N ARG A 48 -30.40 -34.48 -8.63
CA ARG A 48 -30.15 -35.54 -7.63
C ARG A 48 -30.74 -35.08 -6.30
N ASN A 49 -31.52 -35.94 -5.64
CA ASN A 49 -32.17 -35.67 -4.35
C ASN A 49 -32.91 -34.31 -4.29
N GLY A 50 -33.64 -33.94 -5.35
CA GLY A 50 -34.37 -32.67 -5.44
C GLY A 50 -33.48 -31.41 -5.55
N ARG A 51 -32.18 -31.57 -5.79
CA ARG A 51 -31.21 -30.49 -6.00
C ARG A 51 -30.66 -30.53 -7.42
N THR A 52 -30.51 -29.36 -8.04
CA THR A 52 -29.86 -29.22 -9.35
C THR A 52 -28.34 -29.17 -9.17
N LEU A 53 -27.63 -30.05 -9.87
CA LEU A 53 -26.18 -30.04 -9.97
C LEU A 53 -25.76 -29.52 -11.36
N VAL A 54 -24.68 -28.75 -11.39
CA VAL A 54 -24.16 -28.01 -12.56
C VAL A 54 -22.63 -28.19 -12.63
N PRO A 55 -21.98 -28.14 -13.80
CA PRO A 55 -20.53 -28.20 -13.88
C PRO A 55 -19.89 -27.09 -13.02
N PHE A 56 -19.01 -27.48 -12.10
CA PHE A 56 -18.37 -26.62 -11.11
C PHE A 56 -17.81 -25.33 -11.72
N ARG A 57 -16.97 -25.46 -12.75
CA ARG A 57 -16.31 -24.31 -13.40
C ARG A 57 -17.34 -23.31 -13.95
N ALA A 58 -18.36 -23.80 -14.65
CA ALA A 58 -19.37 -22.97 -15.30
C ALA A 58 -20.15 -22.09 -14.31
N ILE A 59 -20.53 -22.60 -13.13
CA ILE A 59 -21.28 -21.82 -12.14
C ILE A 59 -20.39 -20.84 -11.35
N PHE A 60 -19.17 -21.26 -10.97
CA PHE A 60 -18.27 -20.41 -10.19
C PHE A 60 -17.71 -19.25 -11.01
N GLU A 61 -17.20 -19.52 -12.22
CA GLU A 61 -16.64 -18.47 -13.09
C GLU A 61 -17.72 -17.48 -13.53
N ALA A 62 -18.94 -17.94 -13.85
CA ALA A 62 -20.05 -17.07 -14.21
C ALA A 62 -20.50 -16.15 -13.06
N LEU A 63 -20.30 -16.56 -11.80
CA LEU A 63 -20.53 -15.74 -10.60
C LEU A 63 -19.30 -14.92 -10.17
N GLY A 64 -18.26 -14.88 -11.01
CA GLY A 64 -17.06 -14.07 -10.83
C GLY A 64 -16.07 -14.63 -9.80
N ALA A 65 -16.09 -15.94 -9.54
CA ALA A 65 -15.14 -16.61 -8.65
C ALA A 65 -13.99 -17.27 -9.45
N ARG A 66 -12.75 -17.13 -8.97
CA ARG A 66 -11.61 -17.92 -9.47
C ARG A 66 -11.73 -19.36 -8.95
N VAL A 67 -11.32 -20.36 -9.74
CA VAL A 67 -11.48 -21.77 -9.40
C VAL A 67 -10.16 -22.54 -9.39
N THR A 68 -10.05 -23.53 -8.50
CA THR A 68 -8.96 -24.51 -8.47
C THR A 68 -9.51 -25.94 -8.29
N TRP A 69 -8.73 -26.91 -8.72
CA TRP A 69 -8.93 -28.34 -8.47
C TRP A 69 -7.67 -28.87 -7.78
N ASP A 70 -7.85 -29.66 -6.73
CA ASP A 70 -6.79 -30.41 -6.08
C ASP A 70 -7.08 -31.91 -6.22
N GLU A 71 -6.20 -32.58 -6.97
CA GLU A 71 -6.28 -34.02 -7.25
C GLU A 71 -5.92 -34.88 -6.04
N ALA A 72 -5.07 -34.40 -5.13
CA ALA A 72 -4.65 -35.16 -3.95
C ALA A 72 -5.78 -35.26 -2.91
N THR A 73 -6.64 -34.23 -2.83
CA THR A 73 -7.80 -34.19 -1.91
C THR A 73 -9.14 -34.40 -2.60
N ASN A 74 -9.17 -34.54 -3.94
CA ASN A 74 -10.40 -34.55 -4.76
C ASN A 74 -11.33 -33.35 -4.48
N THR A 75 -10.76 -32.19 -4.19
CA THR A 75 -11.52 -30.97 -3.89
C THR A 75 -11.58 -30.01 -5.07
N VAL A 76 -12.77 -29.45 -5.30
CA VAL A 76 -12.93 -28.20 -6.07
C VAL A 76 -13.04 -27.03 -5.10
N ALA A 77 -12.32 -25.94 -5.36
CA ALA A 77 -12.38 -24.74 -4.55
C ALA A 77 -12.61 -23.49 -5.41
N GLY A 78 -13.53 -22.63 -4.97
CA GLY A 78 -13.84 -21.37 -5.63
C GLY A 78 -13.74 -20.17 -4.69
N TYR A 79 -13.18 -19.08 -5.18
CA TYR A 79 -12.85 -17.90 -4.37
C TYR A 79 -13.36 -16.61 -5.02
N ARG A 80 -14.05 -15.76 -4.25
CA ARG A 80 -14.48 -14.42 -4.68
C ARG A 80 -14.30 -13.39 -3.57
N GLY A 81 -13.33 -12.48 -3.72
CA GLY A 81 -12.91 -11.60 -2.64
C GLY A 81 -12.48 -12.41 -1.42
N ARG A 82 -13.09 -12.15 -0.26
CA ARG A 82 -12.87 -12.91 0.99
C ARG A 82 -13.67 -14.22 1.09
N GLN A 83 -14.54 -14.53 0.14
CA GLN A 83 -15.31 -15.77 0.14
C GLN A 83 -14.49 -16.91 -0.45
N ALA A 84 -14.39 -18.03 0.27
CA ALA A 84 -13.81 -19.29 -0.18
C ALA A 84 -14.82 -20.42 0.04
N ILE A 85 -15.09 -21.22 -0.99
CA ILE A 85 -15.98 -22.38 -0.94
C ILE A 85 -15.21 -23.59 -1.44
N ILE A 86 -15.00 -24.59 -0.58
CA ILE A 86 -14.30 -25.85 -0.90
C ILE A 86 -15.32 -26.99 -0.82
N LEU A 87 -15.32 -27.87 -1.82
CA LEU A 87 -16.26 -28.98 -1.99
C LEU A 87 -15.47 -30.23 -2.36
N GLU A 88 -15.60 -31.29 -1.57
CA GLU A 88 -14.95 -32.58 -1.80
C GLU A 88 -15.87 -33.53 -2.61
N LEU A 89 -15.30 -34.21 -3.60
CA LEU A 89 -16.06 -35.12 -4.48
C LEU A 89 -16.63 -36.31 -3.68
N GLY A 90 -17.94 -36.56 -3.80
CA GLY A 90 -18.63 -37.63 -3.07
C GLY A 90 -18.94 -37.32 -1.60
N SER A 91 -18.39 -36.24 -1.04
CA SER A 91 -18.62 -35.80 0.34
C SER A 91 -19.86 -34.93 0.48
N THR A 92 -20.59 -35.06 1.59
CA THR A 92 -21.62 -34.08 1.98
C THR A 92 -21.07 -32.97 2.88
N THR A 93 -19.75 -32.92 3.06
CA THR A 93 -19.05 -31.82 3.76
C THR A 93 -18.51 -30.82 2.74
N ALA A 94 -18.74 -29.55 3.01
CA ALA A 94 -18.12 -28.41 2.34
C ALA A 94 -17.43 -27.54 3.38
N TRP A 95 -16.52 -26.67 2.96
CA TRP A 95 -15.94 -25.64 3.83
C TRP A 95 -16.20 -24.27 3.24
N VAL A 96 -16.74 -23.35 4.05
CA VAL A 96 -17.04 -21.97 3.64
C VAL A 96 -16.29 -21.02 4.55
N ASN A 97 -15.25 -20.38 4.02
CA ASN A 97 -14.32 -19.50 4.77
C ASN A 97 -13.60 -20.19 5.95
N GLY A 98 -13.42 -21.51 5.90
CA GLY A 98 -12.79 -22.32 6.95
C GLY A 98 -13.75 -23.29 7.65
N PRO A 99 -14.84 -22.82 8.30
CA PRO A 99 -15.82 -23.69 8.94
C PRO A 99 -16.48 -24.70 7.99
N ALA A 100 -16.71 -25.92 8.50
CA ALA A 100 -17.41 -26.98 7.80
C ALA A 100 -18.93 -26.72 7.74
N VAL A 101 -19.54 -27.05 6.60
CA VAL A 101 -20.96 -26.86 6.30
C VAL A 101 -21.49 -28.12 5.61
N ARG A 102 -22.66 -28.60 6.02
CA ARG A 102 -23.30 -29.78 5.41
C ARG A 102 -24.04 -29.42 4.12
N LEU A 103 -23.91 -30.29 3.12
CA LEU A 103 -24.64 -30.26 1.85
C LEU A 103 -25.82 -31.24 1.86
N ASP A 104 -26.91 -30.87 1.19
CA ASP A 104 -28.05 -31.76 0.94
C ASP A 104 -27.72 -32.88 -0.06
N VAL A 105 -26.76 -32.64 -0.94
CA VAL A 105 -26.28 -33.58 -1.96
C VAL A 105 -24.79 -33.36 -2.17
N ALA A 106 -24.02 -34.45 -2.26
CA ALA A 106 -22.60 -34.39 -2.53
C ALA A 106 -22.30 -33.91 -3.97
N PRO A 107 -21.13 -33.30 -4.22
CA PRO A 107 -20.59 -33.15 -5.57
C PRO A 107 -20.36 -34.52 -6.22
N GLN A 108 -20.57 -34.65 -7.52
CA GLN A 108 -20.49 -35.93 -8.24
C GLN A 108 -19.74 -35.79 -9.57
N ALA A 109 -18.97 -36.81 -9.96
CA ALA A 109 -18.36 -36.87 -11.28
C ALA A 109 -19.39 -37.38 -12.30
N VAL A 110 -19.64 -36.60 -13.35
CA VAL A 110 -20.54 -36.96 -14.46
C VAL A 110 -19.85 -36.57 -15.76
N ASN A 111 -19.65 -37.52 -16.66
CA ASN A 111 -19.02 -37.32 -17.97
C ASN A 111 -17.68 -36.55 -17.90
N GLY A 112 -16.83 -36.86 -16.90
CA GLY A 112 -15.55 -36.19 -16.70
C GLY A 112 -15.61 -34.78 -16.11
N ARG A 113 -16.79 -34.33 -15.63
CA ARG A 113 -16.97 -33.04 -14.93
C ARG A 113 -17.44 -33.24 -13.49
N THR A 114 -16.85 -32.46 -12.58
CA THR A 114 -17.34 -32.32 -11.20
C THR A 114 -18.61 -31.45 -11.22
N MET A 115 -19.74 -32.09 -10.92
CA MET A 115 -21.05 -31.46 -10.81
C MET A 115 -21.29 -31.07 -9.35
N VAL A 116 -21.61 -29.81 -9.08
CA VAL A 116 -21.77 -29.24 -7.72
C VAL A 116 -23.20 -28.75 -7.48
N PRO A 117 -23.68 -28.69 -6.22
CA PRO A 117 -25.04 -28.23 -5.92
C PRO A 117 -25.18 -26.74 -6.24
N LEU A 118 -25.91 -26.40 -7.30
CA LEU A 118 -25.98 -25.05 -7.87
C LEU A 118 -26.42 -24.02 -6.84
N ARG A 119 -27.53 -24.29 -6.15
CA ARG A 119 -28.13 -23.36 -5.18
C ARG A 119 -27.15 -23.00 -4.06
N PHE A 120 -26.51 -24.01 -3.46
CA PHE A 120 -25.53 -23.82 -2.39
C PHE A 120 -24.38 -22.91 -2.82
N VAL A 121 -23.80 -23.18 -3.99
CA VAL A 121 -22.70 -22.38 -4.56
C VAL A 121 -23.16 -20.94 -4.80
N ALA A 122 -24.28 -20.78 -5.51
CA ALA A 122 -24.74 -19.47 -5.96
C ALA A 122 -25.15 -18.57 -4.80
N GLU A 123 -25.89 -19.08 -3.81
CA GLU A 123 -26.31 -18.31 -2.63
C GLU A 123 -25.12 -17.96 -1.73
N ARG A 124 -24.12 -18.83 -1.61
CA ARG A 124 -22.88 -18.52 -0.88
C ARG A 124 -22.02 -17.49 -1.61
N LEU A 125 -22.10 -17.42 -2.94
CA LEU A 125 -21.59 -16.31 -3.76
C LEU A 125 -22.58 -15.13 -3.87
N GLY A 126 -23.55 -15.02 -2.96
CA GLY A 126 -24.43 -13.85 -2.83
C GLY A 126 -25.43 -13.65 -3.98
N ALA A 127 -25.72 -14.69 -4.75
CA ALA A 127 -26.79 -14.68 -5.75
C ALA A 127 -28.12 -15.16 -5.16
N GLN A 128 -29.23 -14.67 -5.70
CA GLN A 128 -30.56 -15.25 -5.47
C GLN A 128 -30.83 -16.35 -6.49
N VAL A 129 -31.47 -17.44 -6.07
CA VAL A 129 -31.75 -18.59 -6.93
C VAL A 129 -33.23 -18.95 -6.87
N GLU A 130 -33.89 -18.96 -8.02
CA GLU A 130 -35.28 -19.34 -8.20
C GLU A 130 -35.37 -20.57 -9.12
N TRP A 131 -36.40 -21.39 -8.94
CA TRP A 131 -36.74 -22.48 -9.84
C TRP A 131 -38.07 -22.17 -10.53
N VAL A 132 -38.05 -22.14 -11.86
CA VAL A 132 -39.22 -21.83 -12.68
C VAL A 132 -39.76 -23.12 -13.29
N ASP A 133 -40.75 -23.72 -12.64
CA ASP A 133 -41.32 -25.02 -13.03
C ASP A 133 -41.76 -25.08 -14.50
N ALA A 134 -42.51 -24.07 -14.95
CA ALA A 134 -43.07 -24.01 -16.30
C ALA A 134 -42.03 -24.08 -17.44
N THR A 135 -40.77 -23.74 -17.16
CA THR A 135 -39.67 -23.76 -18.13
C THR A 135 -38.50 -24.65 -17.71
N ARG A 136 -38.61 -25.35 -16.58
CA ARG A 136 -37.54 -26.15 -15.94
C ARG A 136 -36.21 -25.39 -15.86
N THR A 137 -36.30 -24.10 -15.53
CA THR A 137 -35.15 -23.18 -15.52
C THR A 137 -34.77 -22.83 -14.08
N VAL A 138 -33.49 -22.97 -13.76
CA VAL A 138 -32.90 -22.31 -12.58
C VAL A 138 -32.57 -20.87 -12.97
N ALA A 139 -33.27 -19.90 -12.39
CA ALA A 139 -32.99 -18.49 -12.59
C ALA A 139 -32.07 -17.98 -11.46
N ILE A 140 -30.95 -17.39 -11.84
CA ILE A 140 -29.95 -16.86 -10.92
C ILE A 140 -29.88 -15.35 -11.11
N ASN A 141 -30.16 -14.58 -10.06
CA ASN A 141 -30.04 -13.12 -10.06
C ASN A 141 -28.87 -12.72 -9.16
N ALA A 142 -27.85 -12.07 -9.71
CA ALA A 142 -26.62 -11.75 -9.01
C ALA A 142 -26.07 -10.39 -9.44
N THR A 143 -25.66 -9.57 -8.47
CA THR A 143 -24.76 -8.43 -8.75
C THR A 143 -23.39 -8.99 -9.11
N LEU A 144 -23.12 -9.14 -10.40
CA LEU A 144 -21.83 -9.63 -10.88
C LEU A 144 -20.75 -8.58 -10.65
N PRO A 145 -19.53 -8.97 -10.26
CA PRO A 145 -18.41 -8.06 -10.28
C PRO A 145 -18.18 -7.58 -11.72
N VAL A 146 -17.95 -6.28 -11.90
CA VAL A 146 -17.46 -5.78 -13.18
C VAL A 146 -16.08 -6.39 -13.39
N LEU A 147 -15.92 -7.21 -14.43
CA LEU A 147 -14.64 -7.83 -14.72
C LEU A 147 -13.65 -6.75 -15.23
N PRO A 148 -12.38 -6.78 -14.79
CA PRO A 148 -11.38 -5.85 -15.30
C PRO A 148 -11.22 -5.96 -16.81
N GLN A 149 -11.20 -4.82 -17.50
CA GLN A 149 -10.87 -4.72 -18.92
C GLN A 149 -9.66 -3.83 -19.10
N VAL A 150 -8.78 -4.19 -20.03
CA VAL A 150 -7.65 -3.34 -20.41
C VAL A 150 -8.19 -2.14 -21.18
N GLY A 151 -7.97 -0.92 -20.66
CA GLY A 151 -8.41 0.29 -21.35
C GLY A 151 -8.20 1.59 -20.58
N GLY A 152 -8.08 2.68 -21.33
CA GLY A 152 -8.32 4.03 -20.85
C GLY A 152 -7.21 4.65 -19.99
N THR A 153 -7.50 5.84 -19.45
CA THR A 153 -6.53 6.66 -18.69
C THR A 153 -7.00 6.90 -17.26
N ILE A 154 -6.08 6.80 -16.30
CA ILE A 154 -6.24 7.36 -14.95
C ILE A 154 -5.32 8.57 -14.79
N THR A 155 -5.85 9.68 -14.26
CA THR A 155 -5.04 10.80 -13.76
C THR A 155 -4.97 10.74 -12.24
N HIS A 156 -3.76 10.63 -11.68
CA HIS A 156 -3.51 10.74 -10.25
C HIS A 156 -2.88 12.08 -9.91
N GLY A 157 -3.39 12.77 -8.90
CA GLY A 157 -2.91 14.09 -8.48
C GLY A 157 -1.95 14.03 -7.29
N ARG A 158 -0.87 14.80 -7.33
CA ARG A 158 0.13 14.94 -6.26
C ARG A 158 0.34 16.41 -5.91
N ILE A 159 0.72 16.71 -4.66
CA ILE A 159 1.02 18.08 -4.20
C ILE A 159 2.46 18.56 -4.53
N ALA A 160 3.24 17.77 -5.27
CA ALA A 160 4.58 18.09 -5.73
C ALA A 160 4.92 17.21 -6.96
N ASP A 161 5.97 17.61 -7.68
CA ASP A 161 6.62 16.76 -8.68
C ASP A 161 7.67 15.86 -8.01
N ALA A 162 8.08 14.79 -8.69
CA ALA A 162 9.21 13.97 -8.22
C ALA A 162 10.52 14.76 -8.28
N THR A 163 11.50 14.38 -7.45
CA THR A 163 12.85 14.95 -7.53
C THR A 163 13.71 14.13 -8.50
N ILE A 164 13.71 12.80 -8.33
CA ILE A 164 14.56 11.85 -9.05
C ILE A 164 13.84 10.51 -9.27
N LEU A 165 13.95 9.95 -10.47
CA LEU A 165 13.37 8.65 -10.83
C LEU A 165 14.42 7.55 -10.83
N ASN A 166 15.02 7.31 -9.66
CA ASN A 166 15.94 6.19 -9.44
C ASN A 166 15.67 5.57 -8.05
N PRO A 167 15.29 4.28 -7.94
CA PRO A 167 14.83 3.69 -6.68
C PRO A 167 15.93 3.61 -5.62
N ILE A 168 17.21 3.49 -6.02
CA ILE A 168 18.32 3.48 -5.07
C ILE A 168 18.73 4.88 -4.61
N LEU A 169 18.24 5.97 -5.23
CA LEU A 169 18.57 7.35 -4.85
C LEU A 169 17.40 8.14 -4.25
N ALA A 170 16.15 7.81 -4.60
CA ALA A 170 14.95 8.53 -4.18
C ALA A 170 14.70 8.46 -2.66
N ASN A 171 14.66 9.63 -2.02
CA ASN A 171 14.39 9.81 -0.59
C ASN A 171 13.11 10.63 -0.28
N ASP A 172 12.31 10.98 -1.28
CA ASP A 172 11.04 11.71 -1.13
C ASP A 172 9.81 10.89 -1.56
N VAL A 173 8.62 11.28 -1.11
CA VAL A 173 7.38 10.52 -1.31
C VAL A 173 6.82 10.58 -2.74
N ASP A 174 7.11 11.63 -3.51
CA ASP A 174 6.58 11.84 -4.86
C ASP A 174 7.38 11.05 -5.91
N SER A 175 8.71 11.04 -5.75
CA SER A 175 9.60 10.12 -6.48
C SER A 175 9.23 8.66 -6.22
N ASN A 176 9.12 8.26 -4.94
CA ASN A 176 8.80 6.88 -4.58
C ASN A 176 7.40 6.45 -5.06
N PHE A 177 6.42 7.36 -5.13
CA PHE A 177 5.09 7.08 -5.70
C PHE A 177 5.13 6.68 -7.18
N THR A 178 5.97 7.35 -7.97
CA THR A 178 6.20 6.98 -9.38
C THR A 178 6.99 5.68 -9.48
N LEU A 179 8.06 5.56 -8.70
CA LEU A 179 8.97 4.41 -8.73
C LEU A 179 8.30 3.09 -8.32
N ALA A 180 7.31 3.12 -7.42
CA ALA A 180 6.49 1.96 -7.06
C ALA A 180 5.61 1.43 -8.22
N ARG A 181 5.52 2.14 -9.35
CA ARG A 181 4.81 1.73 -10.56
C ARG A 181 5.77 1.30 -11.69
N THR A 182 6.95 1.91 -11.76
CA THR A 182 7.96 1.59 -12.78
C THR A 182 8.89 0.46 -12.35
N ASN A 183 9.28 0.40 -11.08
CA ASN A 183 10.23 -0.56 -10.55
C ASN A 183 9.53 -1.50 -9.55
N VAL A 184 10.11 -2.69 -9.36
CA VAL A 184 9.59 -3.71 -8.46
C VAL A 184 10.77 -4.40 -7.77
N GLY A 185 10.61 -4.74 -6.49
CA GLY A 185 11.61 -5.46 -5.72
C GLY A 185 11.59 -6.97 -5.96
N VAL A 186 12.53 -7.68 -5.33
CA VAL A 186 12.56 -9.14 -5.36
C VAL A 186 11.29 -9.71 -4.73
N ILE A 187 10.80 -9.06 -3.68
CA ILE A 187 9.50 -9.29 -3.06
C ILE A 187 8.68 -7.98 -3.05
N ARG A 188 7.44 -8.00 -2.56
CA ARG A 188 6.61 -6.80 -2.38
C ARG A 188 5.76 -6.89 -1.11
N ARG A 189 4.98 -5.85 -0.83
CA ARG A 189 4.00 -5.83 0.25
C ARG A 189 2.57 -5.98 -0.28
N ASP A 190 1.69 -6.57 0.52
CA ASP A 190 0.25 -6.62 0.25
C ASP A 190 -0.51 -5.40 0.81
N GLU A 191 -1.84 -5.41 0.72
CA GLU A 191 -2.69 -4.35 1.27
C GLU A 191 -2.66 -4.21 2.80
N ASN A 192 -2.25 -5.29 3.50
CA ASN A 192 -2.11 -5.36 4.95
C ASN A 192 -0.68 -4.99 5.40
N GLY A 193 0.27 -4.99 4.46
CA GLY A 193 1.69 -4.72 4.66
C GLY A 193 2.58 -5.96 4.70
N GLU A 194 1.98 -7.15 4.55
CA GLU A 194 2.65 -8.45 4.63
C GLU A 194 3.59 -8.67 3.44
N LEU A 195 4.70 -9.36 3.69
CA LEU A 195 5.72 -9.62 2.67
C LEU A 195 5.29 -10.80 1.78
N ILE A 196 5.11 -10.52 0.49
CA ILE A 196 4.62 -11.46 -0.52
C ILE A 196 5.53 -11.52 -1.76
N ASN A 197 5.41 -12.60 -2.53
CA ASN A 197 6.13 -12.82 -3.78
C ASN A 197 5.97 -11.68 -4.80
N ALA A 198 7.06 -11.35 -5.51
CA ALA A 198 7.08 -10.38 -6.60
C ALA A 198 7.89 -10.90 -7.79
N LEU A 199 9.13 -10.45 -8.00
CA LEU A 199 10.05 -11.05 -8.98
C LEU A 199 10.47 -12.45 -8.56
N ALA A 200 10.62 -12.69 -7.26
CA ALA A 200 10.77 -14.03 -6.70
C ALA A 200 9.43 -14.78 -6.61
N ASP A 201 9.47 -16.10 -6.81
CA ASP A 201 8.36 -17.02 -6.57
C ASP A 201 8.41 -17.67 -5.18
N ARG A 202 9.58 -17.65 -4.53
CA ARG A 202 9.80 -18.00 -3.12
C ARG A 202 11.15 -17.48 -2.63
N TRP A 203 11.33 -17.48 -1.31
CA TRP A 203 12.60 -17.21 -0.64
C TRP A 203 12.77 -18.11 0.59
N GLN A 204 13.99 -18.23 1.11
CA GLN A 204 14.30 -19.05 2.28
C GLN A 204 15.43 -18.44 3.11
N TRP A 205 15.27 -18.46 4.44
CA TRP A 205 16.34 -18.15 5.39
C TRP A 205 17.13 -19.40 5.78
N ASN A 206 18.46 -19.30 5.78
CA ASN A 206 19.36 -20.28 6.36
C ASN A 206 20.10 -19.63 7.55
N ALA A 207 19.66 -19.93 8.77
CA ALA A 207 20.20 -19.35 9.99
C ALA A 207 21.66 -19.75 10.27
N GLN A 208 22.08 -20.95 9.86
CA GLN A 208 23.45 -21.45 10.08
C GLN A 208 24.50 -20.67 9.29
N THR A 209 24.12 -20.18 8.10
CA THR A 209 24.99 -19.44 7.16
C THR A 209 24.59 -17.97 7.01
N ARG A 210 23.62 -17.50 7.80
CA ARG A 210 23.00 -16.16 7.69
C ARG A 210 22.65 -15.75 6.26
N THR A 211 22.12 -16.67 5.48
CA THR A 211 21.91 -16.47 4.04
C THR A 211 20.44 -16.54 3.67
N TRP A 212 19.95 -15.50 2.98
CA TRP A 212 18.68 -15.51 2.27
C TRP A 212 18.89 -15.99 0.84
N ARG A 213 18.21 -17.06 0.44
CA ARG A 213 18.11 -17.49 -0.96
C ARG A 213 16.81 -16.99 -1.57
N PHE A 214 16.89 -16.40 -2.75
CA PHE A 214 15.73 -16.01 -3.56
C PHE A 214 15.73 -16.78 -4.88
N TRP A 215 14.57 -17.31 -5.27
CA TRP A 215 14.34 -17.92 -6.57
C TRP A 215 13.51 -16.94 -7.40
N LEU A 216 14.11 -16.40 -8.46
CA LEU A 216 13.44 -15.50 -9.41
C LEU A 216 12.58 -16.31 -10.38
N ARG A 217 11.45 -15.74 -10.77
CA ARG A 217 10.58 -16.32 -11.80
C ARG A 217 11.33 -16.47 -13.14
N PRO A 218 11.05 -17.50 -13.94
CA PRO A 218 11.56 -17.59 -15.30
C PRO A 218 10.91 -16.53 -16.20
N GLY A 219 11.62 -16.11 -17.24
CA GLY A 219 11.09 -15.22 -18.28
C GLY A 219 10.86 -13.75 -17.87
N LEU A 220 11.41 -13.30 -16.75
CA LEU A 220 11.34 -11.89 -16.34
C LEU A 220 12.11 -10.99 -17.33
N VAL A 221 11.51 -9.85 -17.67
CA VAL A 221 12.09 -8.85 -18.58
C VAL A 221 11.95 -7.44 -18.03
N TRP A 222 12.94 -6.61 -18.33
CA TRP A 222 12.89 -5.16 -18.19
C TRP A 222 11.95 -4.54 -19.23
N HIS A 223 11.55 -3.28 -19.04
CA HIS A 223 10.65 -2.54 -19.95
C HIS A 223 11.20 -2.35 -21.36
N ASP A 224 12.51 -2.48 -21.55
CA ASP A 224 13.20 -2.45 -22.85
C ASP A 224 13.33 -3.85 -23.50
N GLY A 225 12.80 -4.89 -22.86
CA GLY A 225 12.84 -6.28 -23.34
C GLY A 225 14.10 -7.06 -22.99
N ARG A 226 15.09 -6.47 -22.31
CA ARG A 226 16.26 -7.21 -21.80
C ARG A 226 15.85 -8.18 -20.67
N PRO A 227 16.45 -9.38 -20.56
CA PRO A 227 16.19 -10.28 -19.43
C PRO A 227 16.55 -9.63 -18.08
N LEU A 228 15.71 -9.85 -17.07
CA LEU A 228 16.02 -9.50 -15.68
C LEU A 228 16.50 -10.76 -14.95
N THR A 229 17.66 -10.68 -14.31
CA THR A 229 18.34 -11.83 -13.70
C THR A 229 18.84 -11.56 -12.28
N ALA A 230 19.33 -12.60 -11.61
CA ALA A 230 20.06 -12.51 -10.35
C ALA A 230 21.25 -11.53 -10.37
N ARG A 231 21.83 -11.22 -11.54
CA ARG A 231 22.91 -10.24 -11.68
C ARG A 231 22.42 -8.81 -11.42
N ASP A 232 21.18 -8.49 -11.79
CA ASP A 232 20.59 -7.18 -11.50
C ASP A 232 20.29 -6.99 -10.01
N VAL A 233 19.90 -8.07 -9.30
CA VAL A 233 19.76 -8.07 -7.84
C VAL A 233 21.11 -7.76 -7.19
N LYS A 234 22.17 -8.48 -7.63
CA LYS A 234 23.54 -8.23 -7.18
C LYS A 234 23.97 -6.80 -7.46
N PHE A 235 23.83 -6.34 -8.70
CA PHE A 235 24.22 -5.00 -9.12
C PHE A 235 23.51 -3.90 -8.31
N THR A 236 22.21 -4.04 -8.06
CA THR A 236 21.43 -3.08 -7.25
C THR A 236 21.99 -2.95 -5.83
N ILE A 237 22.33 -4.07 -5.17
CA ILE A 237 22.86 -4.08 -3.81
C ILE A 237 24.32 -3.59 -3.79
N ASP A 238 25.16 -4.08 -4.69
CA ASP A 238 26.56 -3.68 -4.82
C ASP A 238 26.67 -2.16 -5.09
N ALA A 239 25.78 -1.57 -5.91
CA ALA A 239 25.76 -0.14 -6.19
C ALA A 239 25.42 0.72 -4.95
N ILE A 240 24.58 0.22 -4.02
CA ILE A 240 24.27 0.90 -2.76
C ILE A 240 25.42 0.76 -1.75
N LEU A 241 26.12 -0.38 -1.78
CA LEU A 241 27.24 -0.68 -0.89
C LEU A 241 28.59 -0.16 -1.41
N HIS A 242 28.64 0.34 -2.63
CA HIS A 242 29.83 0.99 -3.18
C HIS A 242 30.20 2.27 -2.39
N PRO A 243 31.50 2.58 -2.16
CA PRO A 243 31.92 3.78 -1.42
C PRO A 243 31.43 5.09 -2.03
N ASP A 244 31.48 5.21 -3.37
CA ASP A 244 31.03 6.40 -4.12
C ASP A 244 29.50 6.57 -4.21
N TYR A 245 28.70 5.77 -3.49
CA TYR A 245 27.24 5.88 -3.51
C TYR A 245 26.76 7.19 -2.85
N THR A 246 26.05 8.01 -3.64
CA THR A 246 25.64 9.37 -3.25
C THR A 246 24.25 9.48 -2.61
N GLY A 247 23.48 8.40 -2.60
CA GLY A 247 22.12 8.36 -2.05
C GLY A 247 22.06 8.20 -0.52
N ARG A 248 20.93 7.72 0.01
CA ARG A 248 20.63 7.64 1.46
C ARG A 248 20.29 6.24 1.98
N ARG A 249 20.40 5.21 1.14
CA ARG A 249 19.98 3.83 1.45
C ARG A 249 21.11 2.90 1.89
N ARG A 250 22.35 3.38 2.03
CA ARG A 250 23.49 2.54 2.46
C ARG A 250 23.21 1.83 3.78
N GLY A 251 22.60 2.53 4.74
CA GLY A 251 22.19 1.98 6.04
C GLY A 251 21.17 0.83 5.96
N ASP A 252 20.37 0.77 4.89
CA ASP A 252 19.37 -0.29 4.68
C ASP A 252 20.04 -1.64 4.35
N PHE A 253 21.24 -1.64 3.76
CA PHE A 253 21.92 -2.84 3.26
C PHE A 253 23.26 -3.15 3.96
N VAL A 254 23.67 -2.36 4.94
CA VAL A 254 24.99 -2.45 5.62
C VAL A 254 25.28 -3.82 6.27
N SER A 255 24.24 -4.61 6.54
CA SER A 255 24.33 -5.98 7.06
C SER A 255 24.69 -7.02 6.00
N VAL A 256 24.65 -6.71 4.70
CA VAL A 256 25.03 -7.63 3.62
C VAL A 256 26.54 -7.75 3.52
N SER A 257 27.07 -8.97 3.69
CA SER A 257 28.48 -9.28 3.54
C SER A 257 28.84 -9.82 2.16
N ASN A 258 27.90 -10.48 1.47
CA ASN A 258 28.11 -11.03 0.14
C ASN A 258 26.78 -11.20 -0.63
N VAL A 259 26.83 -11.04 -1.95
CA VAL A 259 25.74 -11.40 -2.87
C VAL A 259 26.31 -12.33 -3.95
N THR A 260 25.85 -13.58 -3.95
CA THR A 260 26.29 -14.65 -4.86
C THR A 260 25.20 -14.96 -5.88
N VAL A 261 25.56 -14.84 -7.16
CA VAL A 261 24.72 -15.30 -8.27
C VAL A 261 24.94 -16.80 -8.44
N VAL A 262 24.00 -17.62 -8.00
CA VAL A 262 24.05 -19.09 -8.10
C VAL A 262 23.64 -19.54 -9.51
N SER A 263 22.66 -18.86 -10.10
CA SER A 263 22.28 -18.97 -11.51
C SER A 263 21.53 -17.69 -11.92
N ASP A 264 21.16 -17.56 -13.19
CA ASP A 264 20.36 -16.44 -13.70
C ASP A 264 19.05 -16.21 -12.93
N HIS A 265 18.53 -17.27 -12.29
CA HIS A 265 17.28 -17.25 -11.51
C HIS A 265 17.46 -17.50 -10.01
N ILE A 266 18.69 -17.63 -9.49
CA ILE A 266 18.94 -17.89 -8.07
C ILE A 266 20.03 -16.97 -7.54
N VAL A 267 19.71 -16.22 -6.49
CA VAL A 267 20.64 -15.34 -5.79
C VAL A 267 20.64 -15.65 -4.29
N ASP A 268 21.84 -15.78 -3.74
CA ASP A 268 22.10 -15.95 -2.31
C ASP A 268 22.68 -14.64 -1.75
N ILE A 269 22.06 -14.11 -0.70
CA ILE A 269 22.50 -12.89 -0.01
C ILE A 269 22.87 -13.27 1.42
N THR A 270 24.16 -13.19 1.74
CA THR A 270 24.71 -13.51 3.07
C THR A 270 24.83 -12.24 3.89
N LEU A 271 24.43 -12.33 5.16
CA LEU A 271 24.51 -11.23 6.12
C LEU A 271 25.68 -11.43 7.09
N SER A 272 26.37 -10.35 7.46
CA SER A 272 27.41 -10.38 8.51
C SER A 272 26.82 -10.64 9.90
N THR A 273 25.60 -10.16 10.14
CA THR A 273 24.86 -10.24 11.39
C THR A 273 23.40 -10.58 11.12
N GLU A 274 22.66 -11.00 12.15
CA GLU A 274 21.20 -11.01 12.08
C GLU A 274 20.69 -9.60 11.75
N ASP A 275 19.70 -9.50 10.85
CA ASP A 275 19.01 -8.24 10.52
C ASP A 275 17.55 -8.54 10.20
N ALA A 276 16.67 -8.31 11.19
CA ALA A 276 15.23 -8.53 11.07
C ALA A 276 14.57 -7.66 9.98
N THR A 277 15.21 -6.55 9.59
CA THR A 277 14.68 -5.61 8.60
C THR A 277 14.95 -6.05 7.17
N PHE A 278 16.00 -6.85 6.96
CA PHE A 278 16.61 -7.09 5.65
C PHE A 278 15.62 -7.63 4.61
N LEU A 279 14.79 -8.62 4.96
CA LEU A 279 13.79 -9.16 4.03
C LEU A 279 12.85 -8.05 3.54
N GLY A 280 12.41 -7.16 4.43
CA GLY A 280 11.60 -5.99 4.08
C GLY A 280 12.31 -4.99 3.16
N ARG A 281 13.66 -4.91 3.19
CA ARG A 281 14.44 -4.06 2.27
C ARG A 281 14.45 -4.60 0.84
N MET A 282 14.23 -5.89 0.65
CA MET A 282 14.10 -6.54 -0.68
C MET A 282 12.78 -6.19 -1.40
N THR A 283 11.93 -5.34 -0.81
CA THR A 283 10.77 -4.70 -1.48
C THR A 283 11.16 -3.50 -2.35
N MET A 284 12.37 -2.95 -2.16
CA MET A 284 12.89 -1.83 -2.94
C MET A 284 13.09 -2.22 -4.41
N GLY A 285 12.70 -1.32 -5.33
CA GLY A 285 12.82 -1.54 -6.77
C GLY A 285 14.26 -1.75 -7.25
N LEU A 286 14.47 -2.79 -8.06
CA LEU A 286 15.77 -3.05 -8.69
C LEU A 286 16.12 -2.02 -9.78
N ILE A 287 17.40 -1.91 -10.09
CA ILE A 287 17.94 -1.16 -11.25
C ILE A 287 18.60 -2.11 -12.26
N PRO A 288 18.44 -1.89 -13.57
CA PRO A 288 19.01 -2.73 -14.62
C PRO A 288 20.52 -2.53 -14.75
N GLN A 289 21.30 -3.62 -14.66
CA GLN A 289 22.76 -3.54 -14.78
C GLN A 289 23.21 -2.98 -16.13
N HIS A 290 22.59 -3.43 -17.22
CA HIS A 290 22.97 -3.10 -18.60
C HIS A 290 22.79 -1.62 -18.96
N VAL A 291 22.00 -0.85 -18.20
CA VAL A 291 21.79 0.58 -18.43
C VAL A 291 22.90 1.43 -17.80
N PHE A 292 23.64 0.88 -16.84
CA PHE A 292 24.69 1.57 -16.10
C PHE A 292 26.10 1.05 -16.43
N GLU A 293 26.24 0.18 -17.44
CA GLU A 293 27.56 -0.22 -17.96
C GLU A 293 28.39 1.02 -18.34
N GLY A 294 29.61 1.11 -17.81
CA GLY A 294 30.49 2.27 -18.00
C GLY A 294 30.13 3.53 -17.18
N THR A 295 29.03 3.54 -16.42
CA THR A 295 28.67 4.65 -15.52
C THR A 295 29.28 4.46 -14.14
N ALA A 296 30.07 5.42 -13.66
CA ALA A 296 30.58 5.40 -12.29
C ALA A 296 29.44 5.65 -11.28
N ILE A 297 29.48 4.99 -10.12
CA ILE A 297 28.40 5.05 -9.12
C ILE A 297 28.09 6.50 -8.68
N ARG A 298 29.12 7.34 -8.53
CA ARG A 298 28.97 8.77 -8.19
C ARG A 298 28.07 9.53 -9.16
N ASP A 299 28.08 9.16 -10.44
CA ASP A 299 27.41 9.86 -11.54
C ASP A 299 26.00 9.32 -11.83
N MET A 300 25.57 8.24 -11.18
CA MET A 300 24.23 7.64 -11.36
C MET A 300 23.08 8.64 -11.12
N ALA A 301 23.28 9.65 -10.27
CA ALA A 301 22.30 10.71 -10.04
C ALA A 301 22.10 11.61 -11.26
N ALA A 302 23.16 11.87 -12.03
CA ALA A 302 23.14 12.67 -13.25
C ALA A 302 22.79 11.83 -14.50
N HIS A 303 22.91 10.50 -14.43
CA HIS A 303 22.60 9.60 -15.53
C HIS A 303 21.14 9.74 -16.01
N SER A 304 20.92 9.60 -17.32
CA SER A 304 19.61 9.82 -17.97
C SER A 304 18.49 8.93 -17.42
N TYR A 305 18.84 7.73 -16.95
CA TYR A 305 17.95 6.82 -16.21
C TYR A 305 17.20 7.51 -15.07
N SER A 306 17.89 8.36 -14.30
CA SER A 306 17.35 9.05 -13.13
C SER A 306 16.28 10.10 -13.46
N GLN A 307 15.95 10.26 -14.75
CA GLN A 307 14.80 11.02 -15.26
C GLN A 307 13.91 10.21 -16.21
N ASN A 308 14.35 9.02 -16.65
CA ASN A 308 13.71 8.16 -17.64
C ASN A 308 13.90 6.68 -17.22
N PRO A 309 13.24 6.22 -16.14
CA PRO A 309 13.52 4.92 -15.53
C PRO A 309 13.10 3.76 -16.44
N ILE A 310 14.03 2.81 -16.61
CA ILE A 310 13.74 1.47 -17.14
C ILE A 310 13.57 0.54 -15.93
N GLY A 311 12.39 -0.08 -15.82
CA GLY A 311 12.06 -0.95 -14.70
C GLY A 311 11.46 -2.27 -15.15
N ALA A 312 10.89 -3.02 -14.20
CA ALA A 312 10.14 -4.26 -14.47
C ALA A 312 8.76 -4.25 -13.79
N GLY A 313 8.31 -3.06 -13.35
CA GLY A 313 7.02 -2.85 -12.70
C GLY A 313 5.83 -2.88 -13.68
N PRO A 314 4.60 -2.72 -13.15
CA PRO A 314 3.37 -2.77 -13.94
C PRO A 314 3.25 -1.66 -14.99
N TYR A 315 3.91 -0.52 -14.84
CA TYR A 315 3.82 0.57 -15.82
C TYR A 315 5.22 1.00 -16.30
N ARG A 316 5.40 1.14 -17.61
CA ARG A 316 6.62 1.70 -18.21
C ARG A 316 6.56 3.22 -18.26
N PHE A 317 7.70 3.87 -18.11
CA PHE A 317 7.83 5.31 -18.31
C PHE A 317 7.56 5.70 -19.77
N VAL A 318 6.93 6.87 -19.99
CA VAL A 318 6.73 7.46 -21.33
C VAL A 318 7.46 8.81 -21.42
N ARG A 319 7.16 9.74 -20.52
CA ARG A 319 7.81 11.06 -20.47
C ARG A 319 7.58 11.77 -19.14
N TRP A 320 8.39 12.80 -18.88
CA TRP A 320 8.27 13.70 -17.74
C TRP A 320 8.28 15.15 -18.22
N VAL A 321 7.21 15.89 -17.92
CA VAL A 321 7.16 17.34 -18.04
C VAL A 321 7.31 17.93 -16.64
N ARG A 322 8.52 18.42 -16.32
CA ARG A 322 8.90 18.92 -14.98
C ARG A 322 7.91 19.97 -14.47
N GLY A 323 7.52 19.83 -13.21
CA GLY A 323 6.53 20.68 -12.53
C GLY A 323 5.09 20.50 -13.01
N GLN A 324 4.81 19.58 -13.97
CA GLN A 324 3.48 19.37 -14.52
C GLN A 324 3.01 17.92 -14.39
N PHE A 325 3.65 16.96 -15.04
CA PHE A 325 3.24 15.55 -14.97
C PHE A 325 4.30 14.56 -15.43
N ILE A 326 4.17 13.33 -14.93
CA ILE A 326 4.83 12.12 -15.44
C ILE A 326 3.77 11.25 -16.11
N GLU A 327 4.05 10.77 -17.31
CA GLU A 327 3.17 9.89 -18.07
C GLU A 327 3.77 8.48 -18.12
N LEU A 328 2.96 7.49 -17.74
CA LEU A 328 3.29 6.07 -17.72
C LEU A 328 2.30 5.30 -18.59
N ALA A 329 2.75 4.21 -19.23
CA ALA A 329 1.92 3.32 -20.03
C ALA A 329 1.95 1.89 -19.45
N ARG A 330 0.92 1.09 -19.74
CA ARG A 330 0.83 -0.32 -19.34
C ARG A 330 2.07 -1.11 -19.78
N ASN A 331 2.67 -1.89 -18.88
CA ASN A 331 3.61 -2.94 -19.23
C ASN A 331 2.82 -4.20 -19.65
N PRO A 332 2.86 -4.63 -20.93
CA PRO A 332 2.18 -5.84 -21.38
C PRO A 332 2.87 -7.13 -20.90
N ASN A 333 4.14 -7.04 -20.49
CA ASN A 333 4.97 -8.16 -20.03
C ASN A 333 5.02 -8.26 -18.49
N TRP A 334 4.07 -7.60 -17.79
CA TRP A 334 3.95 -7.72 -16.34
C TRP A 334 3.57 -9.16 -15.96
N HIS A 335 4.29 -9.72 -14.98
CA HIS A 335 4.27 -11.15 -14.65
C HIS A 335 3.30 -11.53 -13.52
N LEU A 336 2.45 -10.58 -13.08
CA LEU A 336 1.37 -10.77 -12.12
C LEU A 336 0.05 -10.24 -12.71
N ASP A 337 -1.05 -10.31 -11.97
CA ASP A 337 -2.35 -9.79 -12.41
C ASP A 337 -2.29 -8.28 -12.76
N GLY A 338 -3.07 -7.89 -13.77
CA GLY A 338 -3.07 -6.53 -14.32
C GLY A 338 -1.94 -6.29 -15.34
N PRO A 339 -1.53 -5.03 -15.56
CA PRO A 339 -2.28 -3.82 -15.26
C PRO A 339 -3.49 -3.71 -16.20
N PHE A 340 -4.61 -3.18 -15.74
CA PHE A 340 -5.80 -3.00 -16.59
C PHE A 340 -5.97 -1.57 -17.12
N ILE A 341 -5.27 -0.58 -16.57
CA ILE A 341 -5.24 0.78 -17.14
C ILE A 341 -4.16 0.84 -18.23
N GLU A 342 -4.48 1.41 -19.39
CA GLU A 342 -3.50 1.58 -20.47
C GLU A 342 -2.51 2.69 -20.19
N ARG A 343 -2.96 3.76 -19.51
CA ARG A 343 -2.17 4.99 -19.30
C ARG A 343 -2.42 5.62 -17.94
N VAL A 344 -1.35 5.92 -17.22
CA VAL A 344 -1.40 6.63 -15.92
C VAL A 344 -0.68 7.96 -16.06
N VAL A 345 -1.38 9.05 -15.75
CA VAL A 345 -0.81 10.40 -15.69
C VAL A 345 -0.69 10.80 -14.23
N ILE A 346 0.52 10.98 -13.74
CA ILE A 346 0.80 11.49 -12.38
C ILE A 346 1.02 12.99 -12.51
N ARG A 347 0.05 13.81 -12.10
CA ARG A 347 0.04 15.27 -12.30
C ARG A 347 0.34 16.00 -11.00
N ALA A 348 1.32 16.89 -11.05
CA ALA A 348 1.75 17.72 -9.94
C ALA A 348 0.89 19.00 -9.86
N TYR A 349 0.50 19.35 -8.64
CA TYR A 349 -0.23 20.56 -8.30
C TYR A 349 0.52 21.22 -7.13
N PRO A 350 0.97 22.48 -7.24
CA PRO A 350 1.78 23.11 -6.19
C PRO A 350 0.98 23.51 -4.94
N ASP A 351 -0.32 23.21 -4.89
CA ASP A 351 -1.26 23.58 -3.83
C ASP A 351 -2.35 22.51 -3.66
N SER A 352 -2.69 22.17 -2.41
CA SER A 352 -3.67 21.13 -2.09
C SER A 352 -5.13 21.52 -2.38
N ASN A 353 -5.49 22.80 -2.33
CA ASN A 353 -6.83 23.27 -2.68
C ASN A 353 -7.03 23.24 -4.19
N VAL A 354 -6.00 23.61 -4.98
CA VAL A 354 -6.02 23.45 -6.43
C VAL A 354 -6.10 21.97 -6.83
N LEU A 355 -5.34 21.10 -6.16
CA LEU A 355 -5.44 19.65 -6.32
C LEU A 355 -6.86 19.13 -6.03
N HIS A 356 -7.48 19.59 -4.95
CA HIS A 356 -8.83 19.21 -4.58
C HIS A 356 -9.89 19.69 -5.59
N ALA A 357 -9.81 20.96 -6.03
CA ALA A 357 -10.72 21.52 -7.02
C ALA A 357 -10.63 20.79 -8.38
N ALA A 358 -9.42 20.43 -8.82
CA ALA A 358 -9.22 19.64 -10.03
C ALA A 358 -9.78 18.21 -9.91
N TRP A 359 -9.74 17.61 -8.72
CA TRP A 359 -10.43 16.34 -8.46
C TRP A 359 -11.96 16.48 -8.50
N GLU A 360 -12.54 17.53 -7.91
CA GLU A 360 -14.00 17.76 -7.99
C GLU A 360 -14.49 18.07 -9.42
N ALA A 361 -13.65 18.70 -10.24
CA ALA A 361 -13.91 18.96 -11.66
C ALA A 361 -13.84 17.69 -12.53
N GLY A 362 -13.22 16.60 -12.05
CA GLY A 362 -13.01 15.36 -12.78
C GLY A 362 -11.72 15.30 -13.62
N ASP A 363 -10.82 16.30 -13.50
CA ASP A 363 -9.49 16.29 -14.13
C ASP A 363 -8.57 15.23 -13.48
N ILE A 364 -8.92 14.77 -12.27
CA ILE A 364 -8.17 13.81 -11.46
C ILE A 364 -9.13 12.76 -10.92
N ASP A 365 -8.73 11.49 -11.01
CA ASP A 365 -9.57 10.37 -10.58
C ASP A 365 -9.47 10.05 -9.09
N TRP A 366 -8.26 10.22 -8.56
CA TRP A 366 -7.86 9.88 -7.20
C TRP A 366 -6.54 10.58 -6.88
N GLY A 367 -6.35 11.03 -5.64
CA GLY A 367 -5.08 11.58 -5.15
C GLY A 367 -5.22 12.85 -4.32
N ALA A 368 -6.35 13.54 -4.45
CA ALA A 368 -6.72 14.60 -3.53
C ALA A 368 -7.10 14.02 -2.15
N ALA A 369 -6.41 14.46 -1.11
CA ALA A 369 -6.97 14.46 0.23
C ALA A 369 -8.06 15.53 0.28
N VAL A 370 -9.17 15.26 0.97
CA VAL A 370 -10.22 16.26 1.21
C VAL A 370 -9.78 17.16 2.37
N PRO A 371 -9.73 18.51 2.20
CA PRO A 371 -9.40 19.42 3.30
C PRO A 371 -10.36 19.25 4.47
N SER A 372 -9.83 19.25 5.70
CA SER A 372 -10.56 18.76 6.87
C SER A 372 -11.85 19.53 7.16
N ASP A 373 -11.86 20.84 6.94
CA ASP A 373 -12.96 21.78 7.21
C ASP A 373 -14.19 21.58 6.29
N ILE A 374 -13.97 21.21 5.02
CA ILE A 374 -15.05 21.07 4.03
C ILE A 374 -15.56 19.64 3.82
N ILE A 375 -15.02 18.65 4.54
CA ILE A 375 -15.38 17.23 4.41
C ILE A 375 -16.89 16.98 4.28
N PRO A 376 -17.77 17.46 5.20
CA PRO A 376 -19.21 17.15 5.11
C PRO A 376 -19.87 17.68 3.82
N ALA A 377 -19.44 18.84 3.34
CA ALA A 377 -19.96 19.44 2.11
C ALA A 377 -19.50 18.66 0.87
N VAL A 378 -18.22 18.28 0.82
CA VAL A 378 -17.62 17.47 -0.26
C VAL A 378 -18.27 16.09 -0.33
N LEU A 379 -18.41 15.40 0.81
CA LEU A 379 -19.05 14.09 0.89
C LEU A 379 -20.47 14.13 0.29
N ASN A 380 -21.27 15.14 0.65
CA ASN A 380 -22.62 15.29 0.10
C ASN A 380 -22.63 15.68 -1.40
N ARG A 381 -21.77 16.61 -1.83
CA ARG A 381 -21.68 17.09 -3.21
C ARG A 381 -21.24 15.99 -4.19
N MET A 382 -20.34 15.11 -3.75
CA MET A 382 -19.67 14.13 -4.62
C MET A 382 -20.18 12.69 -4.43
N ARG A 383 -21.15 12.42 -3.54
CA ARG A 383 -21.66 11.08 -3.21
C ARG A 383 -22.03 10.20 -4.42
N ASP A 384 -22.59 10.81 -5.47
CA ASP A 384 -23.04 10.11 -6.68
C ASP A 384 -21.90 9.93 -7.70
N ARG A 385 -20.79 10.66 -7.53
CA ARG A 385 -19.64 10.73 -8.44
C ARG A 385 -18.38 10.04 -7.93
N ALA A 386 -18.23 9.87 -6.61
CA ALA A 386 -17.06 9.29 -5.98
C ALA A 386 -17.41 8.43 -4.76
N ARG A 387 -16.53 7.47 -4.46
CA ARG A 387 -16.45 6.81 -3.15
C ARG A 387 -15.40 7.52 -2.30
N PHE A 388 -15.60 7.46 -0.99
CA PHE A 388 -14.68 8.01 -0.02
C PHE A 388 -14.17 6.91 0.90
N PHE A 389 -12.90 6.99 1.23
CA PHE A 389 -12.24 6.08 2.16
C PHE A 389 -11.61 6.89 3.28
N GLU A 390 -11.99 6.58 4.51
CA GLU A 390 -11.32 7.08 5.70
C GLU A 390 -10.08 6.22 5.97
N ILE A 391 -8.95 6.90 6.17
CA ILE A 391 -7.66 6.31 6.51
C ILE A 391 -7.35 6.80 7.94
N PRO A 392 -7.79 6.06 8.98
CA PRO A 392 -7.55 6.46 10.36
C PRO A 392 -6.07 6.38 10.69
N ALA A 393 -5.51 7.45 11.26
CA ALA A 393 -4.08 7.60 11.54
C ALA A 393 -3.20 7.16 10.36
N ILE A 394 -3.14 7.99 9.30
CA ILE A 394 -2.19 7.82 8.19
C ILE A 394 -0.84 7.44 8.78
N PHE A 395 -0.25 6.35 8.29
CA PHE A 395 0.88 5.68 8.94
C PHE A 395 2.16 6.55 8.92
N GLY A 396 2.22 7.52 9.83
CA GLY A 396 3.04 8.73 9.71
C GLY A 396 2.56 9.86 10.64
N TYR A 397 3.37 10.90 10.81
CA TYR A 397 3.05 12.08 11.61
C TYR A 397 3.75 13.34 11.07
N ASP A 398 3.20 14.51 11.38
CA ASP A 398 3.85 15.81 11.19
C ASP A 398 4.58 16.26 12.48
N TYR A 399 5.71 16.94 12.31
CA TYR A 399 6.60 17.36 13.40
C TYR A 399 7.35 18.65 13.07
N VAL A 400 7.86 19.33 14.11
CA VAL A 400 8.93 20.32 13.93
C VAL A 400 10.27 19.68 14.23
N GLY A 401 11.14 19.64 13.23
CA GLY A 401 12.54 19.23 13.39
C GLY A 401 13.37 20.35 14.01
N LEU A 402 14.20 20.02 15.01
CA LEU A 402 15.11 20.94 15.70
C LEU A 402 16.58 20.63 15.36
N ASN A 403 17.30 21.52 14.66
CA ASN A 403 18.70 21.28 14.33
C ASN A 403 19.59 21.34 15.59
N LEU A 404 20.10 20.19 16.04
CA LEU A 404 20.84 20.07 17.29
C LEU A 404 22.30 20.57 17.18
N THR A 405 22.77 21.01 16.01
CA THR A 405 24.03 21.77 15.91
C THR A 405 23.86 23.23 16.32
N ASN A 406 22.63 23.76 16.40
CA ASN A 406 22.37 25.07 16.98
C ASN A 406 22.45 24.94 18.52
N PRO A 407 23.39 25.64 19.22
CA PRO A 407 23.58 25.46 20.66
C PRO A 407 22.33 25.74 21.51
N MET A 408 21.43 26.62 21.04
CA MET A 408 20.19 26.92 21.74
C MET A 408 19.16 25.78 21.61
N LEU A 409 19.17 25.05 20.49
CA LEU A 409 18.34 23.85 20.31
C LEU A 409 18.99 22.59 20.88
N ALA A 410 20.32 22.56 21.03
CA ALA A 410 21.05 21.51 21.71
C ALA A 410 20.74 21.42 23.22
N ASP A 411 20.29 22.51 23.86
CA ASP A 411 19.82 22.50 25.25
C ASP A 411 18.43 21.83 25.36
N ILE A 412 18.37 20.70 26.08
CA ILE A 412 17.13 19.96 26.30
C ILE A 412 16.04 20.81 26.97
N ARG A 413 16.40 21.79 27.81
CA ARG A 413 15.44 22.67 28.49
C ARG A 413 14.71 23.56 27.51
N VAL A 414 15.38 24.02 26.46
CA VAL A 414 14.74 24.77 25.35
C VAL A 414 13.81 23.87 24.57
N ARG A 415 14.21 22.62 24.25
CA ARG A 415 13.33 21.66 23.55
C ARG A 415 12.10 21.28 24.36
N GLN A 416 12.26 21.04 25.66
CA GLN A 416 11.16 20.84 26.59
C GLN A 416 10.27 22.08 26.69
N ALA A 417 10.82 23.29 26.72
CA ALA A 417 10.04 24.53 26.71
C ALA A 417 9.22 24.70 25.42
N LEU A 418 9.75 24.30 24.25
CA LEU A 418 8.99 24.27 23.00
C LEU A 418 7.79 23.32 23.10
N MET A 419 7.96 22.13 23.70
CA MET A 419 6.88 21.15 23.92
C MET A 419 5.84 21.61 24.94
N TYR A 420 6.27 22.13 26.11
CA TYR A 420 5.38 22.67 27.14
C TYR A 420 4.71 23.98 26.72
N GLY A 421 5.27 24.72 25.76
CA GLY A 421 4.79 26.01 25.31
C GLY A 421 3.56 25.98 24.41
N ILE A 422 3.15 24.81 23.91
CA ILE A 422 2.12 24.66 22.86
C ILE A 422 0.93 23.79 23.32
N ASP A 423 -0.27 24.16 22.89
CA ASP A 423 -1.48 23.34 23.06
C ASP A 423 -1.75 22.52 21.79
N ARG A 424 -1.13 21.34 21.69
CA ARG A 424 -1.30 20.42 20.56
C ARG A 424 -2.76 19.95 20.38
N PRO A 425 -3.53 19.64 21.45
CA PRO A 425 -4.97 19.43 21.33
C PRO A 425 -5.74 20.63 20.73
N ALA A 426 -5.38 21.88 21.02
CA ALA A 426 -5.99 23.05 20.40
C ALA A 426 -5.64 23.17 18.91
N ILE A 427 -4.39 22.88 18.52
CA ILE A 427 -3.98 22.81 17.10
C ILE A 427 -4.82 21.75 16.37
N VAL A 428 -4.99 20.55 16.94
CA VAL A 428 -5.83 19.49 16.39
C VAL A 428 -7.29 19.93 16.18
N ARG A 429 -7.89 20.62 17.16
CA ARG A 429 -9.27 21.12 17.04
C ARG A 429 -9.41 22.23 16.00
N THR A 430 -8.45 23.15 15.95
CA THR A 430 -8.55 24.38 15.14
C THR A 430 -8.19 24.15 13.67
N VAL A 431 -7.12 23.38 13.40
CA VAL A 431 -6.59 23.17 12.04
C VAL A 431 -7.22 21.96 11.35
N PHE A 432 -7.57 20.91 12.10
CA PHE A 432 -8.01 19.64 11.54
C PHE A 432 -9.46 19.27 11.86
N ASP A 433 -10.24 20.16 12.48
CA ASP A 433 -11.62 19.89 12.94
C ASP A 433 -11.72 18.58 13.75
N GLY A 434 -10.72 18.32 14.60
CA GLY A 434 -10.61 17.10 15.39
C GLY A 434 -10.21 15.83 14.62
N ARG A 435 -10.01 15.88 13.29
CA ARG A 435 -9.63 14.74 12.43
C ARG A 435 -8.12 14.45 12.43
N ALA A 436 -7.48 14.61 13.58
CA ALA A 436 -6.08 14.27 13.80
C ALA A 436 -5.87 13.83 15.25
N ASN A 437 -4.85 13.01 15.49
CA ASN A 437 -4.48 12.53 16.82
C ASN A 437 -3.15 13.15 17.22
N VAL A 438 -3.02 13.62 18.47
CA VAL A 438 -1.73 14.09 19.00
C VAL A 438 -0.75 12.92 19.06
N VAL A 439 0.49 13.15 18.64
CA VAL A 439 1.55 12.13 18.65
C VAL A 439 2.60 12.50 19.71
N HIS A 440 3.10 11.47 20.41
CA HIS A 440 4.03 11.61 21.53
C HIS A 440 5.40 10.94 21.28
N GLY A 441 5.53 10.16 20.22
CA GLY A 441 6.72 9.38 19.87
C GLY A 441 6.89 9.21 18.36
N HIS A 442 7.80 8.32 17.96
CA HIS A 442 8.09 8.08 16.55
C HIS A 442 7.12 7.08 15.90
N LEU A 443 6.56 6.16 16.68
CA LEU A 443 5.61 5.19 16.17
C LEU A 443 4.20 5.72 16.44
N VAL A 444 3.34 5.66 15.42
CA VAL A 444 1.93 6.03 15.55
C VAL A 444 1.17 4.99 16.37
N PRO A 445 0.06 5.34 17.05
CA PRO A 445 -0.67 4.39 17.91
C PRO A 445 -1.18 3.10 17.23
N SER A 446 -1.29 3.09 15.90
CA SER A 446 -1.65 1.91 15.11
C SER A 446 -0.48 0.95 14.81
N HIS A 447 0.76 1.31 15.18
CA HIS A 447 1.96 0.53 14.92
C HIS A 447 2.19 -0.55 16.01
N TRP A 448 2.45 -1.80 15.62
CA TRP A 448 2.61 -2.96 16.53
C TRP A 448 3.67 -2.77 17.64
N ALA A 449 4.74 -2.04 17.32
CA ALA A 449 5.85 -1.71 18.21
C ALA A 449 5.64 -0.43 19.07
N HIS A 450 4.49 0.25 18.99
CA HIS A 450 4.24 1.51 19.70
C HIS A 450 4.26 1.37 21.23
N ASN A 451 4.75 2.40 21.92
CA ASN A 451 4.64 2.56 23.37
C ASN A 451 3.48 3.51 23.74
N PRO A 452 2.38 3.02 24.34
CA PRO A 452 1.28 3.89 24.76
C PRO A 452 1.60 4.74 26.00
N ASN A 453 2.71 4.48 26.71
CA ASN A 453 3.03 5.07 28.01
C ASN A 453 4.12 6.18 27.93
N LEU A 454 4.12 6.96 26.85
CA LEU A 454 5.07 8.07 26.66
C LEU A 454 4.67 9.32 27.46
N TYR A 455 5.65 10.12 27.86
CA TYR A 455 5.36 11.37 28.58
C TYR A 455 4.67 12.36 27.65
N THR A 456 3.50 12.85 28.08
CA THR A 456 2.59 13.53 27.18
C THR A 456 2.95 14.99 26.90
N TYR A 457 3.81 15.62 27.71
CA TYR A 457 4.12 17.06 27.67
C TYR A 457 2.86 17.94 27.57
N PRO A 458 2.02 17.99 28.61
CA PRO A 458 0.81 18.82 28.62
C PRO A 458 1.17 20.31 28.57
N HIS A 459 0.36 21.11 27.88
CA HIS A 459 0.58 22.56 27.74
C HIS A 459 0.71 23.23 29.12
N ASN A 460 1.87 23.83 29.38
CA ASN A 460 2.17 24.53 30.63
C ASN A 460 3.16 25.69 30.35
N ARG A 461 2.60 26.85 30.00
CA ARG A 461 3.33 28.09 29.73
C ARG A 461 4.29 28.49 30.85
N LEU A 462 3.92 28.30 32.12
CA LEU A 462 4.77 28.67 33.26
C LEU A 462 5.99 27.77 33.35
N LYS A 463 5.82 26.45 33.20
CA LYS A 463 6.95 25.50 33.15
C LYS A 463 7.87 25.74 31.95
N ALA A 464 7.31 26.07 30.79
CA ALA A 464 8.10 26.46 29.62
C ALA A 464 8.95 27.73 29.90
N ILE A 465 8.36 28.78 30.49
CA ILE A 465 9.09 30.00 30.87
C ILE A 465 10.20 29.71 31.89
N ASP A 466 9.93 28.83 32.86
CA ASP A 466 10.91 28.45 33.88
C ASP A 466 12.11 27.68 33.27
N LEU A 467 11.84 26.71 32.40
CA LEU A 467 12.87 25.99 31.65
C LEU A 467 13.74 26.93 30.80
N LEU A 468 13.15 27.93 30.14
CA LEU A 468 13.93 28.95 29.40
C LEU A 468 14.80 29.81 30.33
N ARG A 469 14.33 30.16 31.54
CA ARG A 469 15.15 30.86 32.54
C ARG A 469 16.31 29.99 33.01
N GLN A 470 16.07 28.70 33.27
CA GLN A 470 17.12 27.73 33.64
C GLN A 470 18.15 27.57 32.50
N ALA A 471 17.73 27.64 31.24
CA ALA A 471 18.59 27.71 30.05
C ALA A 471 19.30 29.07 29.86
N GLY A 472 19.17 30.01 30.80
CA GLY A 472 19.84 31.32 30.78
C GLY A 472 19.11 32.44 30.05
N PHE A 473 17.93 32.18 29.47
CA PHE A 473 17.15 33.15 28.70
C PHE A 473 16.21 33.97 29.62
N THR A 474 16.81 34.72 30.54
CA THR A 474 16.12 35.43 31.62
C THR A 474 15.56 36.79 31.19
N THR A 475 16.35 37.58 30.45
CA THR A 475 15.97 38.92 29.98
C THR A 475 14.91 38.85 28.89
N VAL A 476 13.89 39.72 28.98
CA VAL A 476 12.82 39.86 27.99
C VAL A 476 12.94 41.24 27.36
N GLY A 477 13.08 41.29 26.03
CA GLY A 477 13.16 42.54 25.26
C GLY A 477 11.84 43.32 25.24
N ARG A 478 11.87 44.55 24.71
CA ARG A 478 10.66 45.37 24.51
C ARG A 478 9.69 44.74 23.50
N ASP A 479 10.24 43.99 22.56
CA ASP A 479 9.53 43.10 21.65
C ASP A 479 9.04 41.81 22.33
N GLY A 480 9.27 41.60 23.63
CA GLY A 480 8.86 40.40 24.35
C GLY A 480 9.65 39.13 23.99
N ILE A 481 10.74 39.23 23.23
CA ILE A 481 11.61 38.09 22.89
C ILE A 481 12.70 37.95 23.95
N ARG A 482 13.05 36.71 24.31
CA ARG A 482 14.05 36.44 25.34
C ARG A 482 15.46 36.52 24.79
N THR A 483 16.38 36.99 25.63
CA THR A 483 17.82 36.95 25.40
C THR A 483 18.56 36.29 26.56
N ASN A 484 19.67 35.63 26.26
CA ASN A 484 20.60 35.17 27.29
C ASN A 484 21.62 36.27 27.69
N ALA A 485 22.49 35.96 28.64
CA ALA A 485 23.53 36.88 29.13
C ALA A 485 24.54 37.32 28.05
N ALA A 486 24.70 36.54 26.97
CA ALA A 486 25.54 36.89 25.81
C ALA A 486 24.79 37.76 24.77
N GLY A 487 23.55 38.18 25.06
CA GLY A 487 22.72 38.97 24.14
C GLY A 487 22.09 38.16 23.00
N GLN A 488 22.27 36.83 22.96
CA GLN A 488 21.69 35.98 21.93
C GLN A 488 20.17 35.88 22.15
N ARG A 489 19.40 36.16 21.10
CA ARG A 489 17.93 36.08 21.08
C ARG A 489 17.48 34.64 20.87
N LEU A 490 16.39 34.23 21.53
CA LEU A 490 15.63 33.04 21.14
C LEU A 490 14.86 33.32 19.85
N SER A 491 15.55 33.26 18.72
CA SER A 491 15.01 33.49 17.39
C SER A 491 15.52 32.41 16.45
N PHE A 492 14.63 31.79 15.68
CA PHE A 492 14.95 30.64 14.85
C PHE A 492 14.37 30.77 13.44
N ARG A 493 15.20 30.45 12.43
CA ARG A 493 14.76 30.35 11.03
C ARG A 493 14.04 29.02 10.80
N PHE A 494 12.82 29.10 10.31
CA PHE A 494 11.89 27.99 10.25
C PHE A 494 11.52 27.67 8.80
N LEU A 495 11.99 26.53 8.29
CA LEU A 495 11.66 26.11 6.93
C LEU A 495 10.27 25.47 6.86
N ILE A 496 9.48 25.90 5.88
CA ILE A 496 8.16 25.33 5.58
C ILE A 496 7.99 25.25 4.06
N ARG A 497 7.35 24.20 3.54
CA ARG A 497 7.03 24.11 2.11
C ARG A 497 5.78 24.91 1.72
N THR A 498 5.72 25.36 0.47
CA THR A 498 4.46 25.80 -0.16
C THR A 498 3.43 24.66 -0.25
N GLY A 499 2.16 25.04 -0.41
CA GLY A 499 1.10 24.16 -0.91
C GLY A 499 0.44 23.19 0.08
N ILE A 500 0.63 23.39 1.39
CA ILE A 500 -0.06 22.62 2.44
C ILE A 500 -0.60 23.61 3.50
N PRO A 501 -1.78 24.23 3.27
CA PRO A 501 -2.34 25.26 4.16
C PRO A 501 -2.36 24.85 5.63
N GLU A 502 -2.70 23.60 5.94
CA GLU A 502 -2.79 23.09 7.31
C GLU A 502 -1.44 23.16 8.07
N ARG A 503 -0.31 23.11 7.35
CA ARG A 503 1.02 23.32 7.93
C ARG A 503 1.32 24.80 8.18
N HIS A 504 0.80 25.70 7.34
CA HIS A 504 0.92 27.15 7.54
C HIS A 504 0.05 27.61 8.71
N ASP A 505 -1.18 27.09 8.83
CA ASP A 505 -2.06 27.36 9.97
C ASP A 505 -1.49 26.78 11.27
N THR A 506 -0.97 25.54 11.22
CA THR A 506 -0.21 24.95 12.34
C THR A 506 0.97 25.84 12.74
N LEU A 507 1.75 26.35 11.76
CA LEU A 507 2.87 27.25 12.03
C LEU A 507 2.39 28.57 12.67
N ALA A 508 1.33 29.20 12.17
CA ALA A 508 0.78 30.43 12.75
C ALA A 508 0.35 30.26 14.21
N MET A 509 -0.24 29.11 14.55
CA MET A 509 -0.52 28.74 15.95
C MET A 509 0.77 28.54 16.77
N LEU A 510 1.75 27.80 16.25
CA LEU A 510 3.04 27.57 16.91
C LEU A 510 3.79 28.90 17.17
N GLN A 511 3.83 29.80 16.18
CA GLN A 511 4.39 31.15 16.34
C GLN A 511 3.68 31.88 17.49
N SER A 512 2.35 31.88 17.52
CA SER A 512 1.55 32.54 18.56
C SER A 512 1.83 31.98 19.96
N TYR A 513 1.88 30.66 20.11
CA TYR A 513 2.18 29.99 21.38
C TYR A 513 3.62 30.26 21.86
N TRP A 514 4.61 30.06 20.99
CA TRP A 514 6.02 30.26 21.35
C TRP A 514 6.37 31.74 21.60
N ARG A 515 5.68 32.66 20.93
CA ARG A 515 5.76 34.10 21.21
C ARG A 515 5.33 34.46 22.63
N LEU A 516 4.36 33.75 23.20
CA LEU A 516 3.89 33.95 24.58
C LEU A 516 4.88 33.46 25.65
N ILE A 517 5.84 32.62 25.31
CA ILE A 517 6.98 32.25 26.19
C ILE A 517 8.25 33.04 25.87
N GLY A 518 8.24 33.85 24.81
CA GLY A 518 9.31 34.76 24.41
C GLY A 518 10.30 34.18 23.41
N ILE A 519 9.82 33.30 22.52
CA ILE A 519 10.58 32.77 21.38
C ILE A 519 10.05 33.39 20.09
N GLU A 520 10.96 33.75 19.19
CA GLU A 520 10.71 34.28 17.86
C GLU A 520 10.95 33.19 16.81
N ILE A 521 10.10 33.18 15.78
CA ILE A 521 10.14 32.21 14.68
C ILE A 521 10.01 32.99 13.38
N ILE A 522 10.95 32.79 12.48
CA ILE A 522 11.04 33.50 11.20
C ILE A 522 10.81 32.48 10.07
N PRO A 523 9.61 32.42 9.46
CA PRO A 523 9.32 31.47 8.39
C PRO A 523 10.10 31.77 7.10
N GLU A 524 10.68 30.73 6.51
CA GLU A 524 11.23 30.72 5.15
C GLU A 524 10.40 29.71 4.33
N VAL A 525 9.54 30.22 3.44
CA VAL A 525 8.65 29.39 2.62
C VAL A 525 9.36 28.96 1.34
N LEU A 526 9.46 27.65 1.11
CA LEU A 526 10.26 27.06 0.03
C LEU A 526 9.45 26.10 -0.87
N GLU A 527 9.90 25.94 -2.11
CA GLU A 527 9.49 24.84 -2.99
C GLU A 527 10.05 23.50 -2.45
N TRP A 528 9.40 22.38 -2.75
CA TRP A 528 9.70 21.06 -2.19
C TRP A 528 11.14 20.61 -2.44
N SER A 529 11.65 20.71 -3.68
CA SER A 529 13.01 20.28 -4.01
C SER A 529 14.07 21.12 -3.27
N VAL A 530 13.83 22.42 -3.15
CA VAL A 530 14.68 23.35 -2.40
C VAL A 530 14.66 23.05 -0.91
N LEU A 531 13.49 22.75 -0.34
CA LEU A 531 13.38 22.32 1.06
C LEU A 531 14.16 21.03 1.33
N VAL A 532 13.99 20.00 0.50
CA VAL A 532 14.72 18.73 0.64
C VAL A 532 16.23 18.95 0.58
N GLU A 533 16.71 19.83 -0.30
CA GLU A 533 18.13 20.14 -0.40
C GLU A 533 18.68 20.91 0.82
N ARG A 534 17.92 21.84 1.39
CA ARG A 534 18.28 22.51 2.67
C ARG A 534 18.34 21.52 3.82
N LEU A 535 17.48 20.50 3.87
CA LEU A 535 17.52 19.44 4.88
C LEU A 535 18.75 18.53 4.71
N ASN A 536 19.03 18.09 3.46
CA ASN A 536 20.20 17.27 3.11
C ASN A 536 21.54 17.90 3.51
N THR A 537 21.60 19.24 3.51
CA THR A 537 22.78 20.06 3.82
C THR A 537 22.75 20.68 5.23
N VAL A 538 21.74 20.35 6.04
CA VAL A 538 21.58 20.81 7.44
C VAL A 538 21.49 22.34 7.57
N ASN A 539 20.89 23.00 6.58
CA ASN A 539 20.86 24.46 6.45
C ASN A 539 19.56 25.08 6.96
N PHE A 540 19.25 24.86 8.24
CA PHE A 540 18.06 25.36 8.94
C PHE A 540 18.26 25.38 10.47
N ASP A 541 17.42 26.12 11.21
CA ASP A 541 17.31 25.95 12.67
C ASP A 541 16.13 25.02 12.99
N MET A 542 14.95 25.33 12.43
CA MET A 542 13.75 24.52 12.52
C MET A 542 13.17 24.21 11.13
N ASN A 543 12.39 23.14 11.03
CA ASN A 543 11.56 22.85 9.85
C ASN A 543 10.24 22.17 10.26
N ILE A 544 9.15 22.35 9.50
CA ILE A 544 7.96 21.49 9.61
C ILE A 544 7.93 20.45 8.49
N MET A 545 7.97 19.18 8.88
CA MET A 545 8.02 18.03 7.99
C MET A 545 7.08 16.94 8.50
N GLY A 546 7.00 15.84 7.76
CA GLY A 546 6.27 14.66 8.22
C GLY A 546 6.91 13.38 7.71
N TRP A 547 6.76 12.31 8.49
CA TRP A 547 7.21 10.97 8.13
C TRP A 547 6.06 10.11 7.63
N SER A 548 6.39 9.07 6.87
CA SER A 548 5.48 7.99 6.50
C SER A 548 6.23 6.67 6.64
N PHE A 549 5.64 5.70 7.35
CA PHE A 549 6.37 4.55 7.88
C PHE A 549 6.28 3.30 7.00
N ALA A 550 7.36 2.52 7.02
CA ALA A 550 7.33 1.10 6.75
C ALA A 550 6.71 0.35 7.94
N GLU A 551 6.27 -0.89 7.74
CA GLU A 551 5.72 -1.78 8.78
C GLU A 551 6.80 -2.25 9.77
N ASP A 552 8.07 -2.17 9.37
CA ASP A 552 9.19 -2.36 10.27
C ASP A 552 9.51 -1.01 10.96
N PRO A 553 9.59 -0.97 12.31
CA PRO A 553 9.85 0.24 13.09
C PRO A 553 11.32 0.73 13.03
N ASP A 554 12.19 0.09 12.25
CA ASP A 554 13.58 0.52 12.09
C ASP A 554 13.69 1.99 11.63
N SER A 555 14.30 2.78 12.51
CA SER A 555 14.53 4.22 12.34
C SER A 555 16.01 4.56 12.22
N PHE A 556 16.87 3.57 11.90
CA PHE A 556 18.31 3.76 11.73
C PHE A 556 18.64 4.94 10.82
N THR A 557 18.07 5.00 9.62
CA THR A 557 18.29 6.10 8.68
C THR A 557 17.85 7.47 9.20
N ILE A 558 16.92 7.54 10.17
CA ILE A 558 16.31 8.77 10.67
C ILE A 558 17.02 9.31 11.92
N PHE A 559 17.50 8.43 12.83
CA PHE A 559 17.98 8.86 14.14
C PHE A 559 19.38 8.38 14.53
N HIS A 560 19.93 7.34 13.89
CA HIS A 560 21.25 6.84 14.28
C HIS A 560 22.33 7.88 13.96
N SER A 561 23.29 8.10 14.86
CA SER A 561 24.30 9.16 14.76
C SER A 561 25.12 9.09 13.47
N SER A 562 25.50 7.87 13.05
CA SER A 562 26.21 7.59 11.79
C SER A 562 25.45 8.00 10.52
N GLN A 563 24.17 8.36 10.62
CA GLN A 563 23.33 8.81 9.51
C GLN A 563 23.23 10.34 9.41
N GLY A 564 23.89 11.07 10.33
CA GLY A 564 24.05 12.52 10.29
C GLY A 564 25.01 12.99 9.21
N ARG A 565 25.51 14.22 9.34
CA ARG A 565 26.36 14.91 8.35
C ARG A 565 27.74 14.28 8.25
N ASP A 566 28.07 13.76 7.07
CA ASP A 566 29.42 13.38 6.70
C ASP A 566 30.28 14.66 6.49
N PRO A 567 31.42 14.81 7.19
CA PRO A 567 32.34 15.93 7.00
C PRO A 567 32.96 16.00 5.59
N ALA A 568 33.13 14.87 4.89
CA ALA A 568 33.81 14.84 3.60
C ALA A 568 32.93 15.38 2.46
N THR A 569 31.64 15.02 2.43
CA THR A 569 30.66 15.55 1.46
C THR A 569 29.93 16.79 1.95
N GLY A 570 29.93 17.06 3.26
CA GLY A 570 29.16 18.14 3.89
C GLY A 570 27.65 17.91 3.90
N ARG A 571 27.17 16.69 3.58
CA ARG A 571 25.76 16.30 3.48
C ARG A 571 25.45 15.16 4.46
N ASN A 572 24.18 14.91 4.80
CA ASN A 572 23.81 13.74 5.62
C ASN A 572 24.13 12.42 4.91
N VAL A 573 24.52 11.38 5.65
CA VAL A 573 24.67 10.01 5.13
C VAL A 573 23.30 9.36 4.93
N GLY A 574 22.38 9.59 5.87
CA GLY A 574 20.98 9.18 5.81
C GLY A 574 20.04 10.38 5.93
N MET A 575 19.02 10.23 6.77
CA MET A 575 17.94 11.20 7.00
C MET A 575 17.94 11.77 8.43
N ASN A 576 19.03 11.61 9.20
CA ASN A 576 19.24 12.26 10.49
C ASN A 576 19.55 13.76 10.28
N ASN A 577 18.55 14.47 9.76
CA ASN A 577 18.63 15.89 9.46
C ASN A 577 18.87 16.74 10.72
N MET A 578 18.57 16.19 11.90
CA MET A 578 18.65 16.88 13.18
C MET A 578 20.04 16.82 13.82
N GLN A 579 20.94 16.00 13.27
CA GLN A 579 22.24 15.71 13.87
C GLN A 579 22.10 15.15 15.29
N LEU A 580 21.10 14.30 15.52
CA LEU A 580 20.95 13.58 16.77
C LEU A 580 22.14 12.65 16.97
N ASN A 581 22.78 12.77 18.13
CA ASN A 581 23.87 11.92 18.57
C ASN A 581 23.58 11.53 20.03
N ASP A 582 22.96 10.38 20.21
CA ASP A 582 22.63 9.81 21.53
C ASP A 582 22.96 8.32 21.51
N ALA A 583 23.91 7.91 22.34
CA ALA A 583 24.46 6.56 22.32
C ALA A 583 23.42 5.48 22.71
N GLU A 584 22.38 5.84 23.47
CA GLU A 584 21.31 4.91 23.84
C GLU A 584 20.29 4.74 22.70
N VAL A 585 19.97 5.83 21.98
CA VAL A 585 19.22 5.75 20.71
C VAL A 585 19.95 4.85 19.70
N ASP A 586 21.25 5.06 19.49
CA ASP A 586 22.07 4.24 18.59
C ASP A 586 22.04 2.76 19.00
N ARG A 587 22.26 2.47 20.30
CA ARG A 587 22.25 1.12 20.85
C ARG A 587 20.90 0.43 20.68
N LEU A 588 19.79 1.12 20.99
CA LEU A 588 18.44 0.58 20.91
C LEU A 588 18.02 0.30 19.45
N ILE A 589 18.36 1.19 18.52
CA ILE A 589 18.16 0.98 17.08
C ILE A 589 18.90 -0.28 16.62
N MET A 590 20.20 -0.39 16.94
CA MET A 590 21.00 -1.53 16.50
C MET A 590 20.52 -2.85 17.12
N LEU A 591 20.11 -2.83 18.40
CA LEU A 591 19.51 -3.99 19.07
C LEU A 591 18.15 -4.38 18.45
N GLY A 592 17.34 -3.39 18.05
CA GLY A 592 16.06 -3.60 17.37
C GLY A 592 16.19 -4.16 15.95
N ARG A 593 17.33 -3.92 15.28
CA ARG A 593 17.68 -4.55 13.99
C ARG A 593 18.18 -5.98 14.15
N THR A 594 19.02 -6.28 15.15
CA THR A 594 19.64 -7.62 15.32
C THR A 594 18.77 -8.62 16.08
N THR A 595 17.68 -8.18 16.72
CA THR A 595 16.73 -9.06 17.42
C THR A 595 15.68 -9.60 16.44
N ILE A 596 15.52 -10.92 16.34
CA ILE A 596 14.53 -11.56 15.44
C ILE A 596 13.16 -11.77 16.12
N ASP A 597 13.13 -12.07 17.42
CA ASP A 597 11.86 -12.28 18.15
C ASP A 597 11.03 -10.99 18.23
N GLU A 598 9.79 -11.03 17.74
CA GLU A 598 8.95 -9.83 17.65
C GLU A 598 8.59 -9.26 19.04
N THR A 599 8.43 -10.10 20.06
CA THR A 599 8.09 -9.64 21.42
C THR A 599 9.25 -8.88 22.05
N ALA A 600 10.47 -9.40 21.90
CA ALA A 600 11.70 -8.72 22.31
C ALA A 600 11.93 -7.45 21.49
N ARG A 601 11.77 -7.47 20.15
CA ARG A 601 11.82 -6.26 19.30
C ARG A 601 10.85 -5.20 19.80
N ARG A 602 9.60 -5.57 20.08
CA ARG A 602 8.56 -4.66 20.60
C ARG A 602 9.04 -3.93 21.85
N ALA A 603 9.57 -4.65 22.84
CA ALA A 603 10.09 -4.06 24.06
C ALA A 603 11.27 -3.10 23.82
N ILE A 604 12.16 -3.43 22.86
CA ILE A 604 13.30 -2.57 22.48
C ILE A 604 12.82 -1.27 21.82
N TYR A 605 11.90 -1.35 20.85
CA TYR A 605 11.34 -0.16 20.19
C TYR A 605 10.52 0.69 21.15
N GLN A 606 9.82 0.08 22.13
CA GLN A 606 9.14 0.81 23.18
C GLN A 606 10.09 1.59 24.10
N GLN A 607 11.31 1.07 24.37
CA GLN A 607 12.38 1.80 25.06
C GLN A 607 12.95 2.93 24.18
N LEU A 608 13.12 2.69 22.88
CA LEU A 608 13.56 3.71 21.93
C LEU A 608 12.57 4.89 21.87
N GLU A 609 11.26 4.61 21.86
CA GLU A 609 10.24 5.66 21.91
C GLU A 609 10.32 6.50 23.20
N VAL A 610 10.55 5.87 24.36
CA VAL A 610 10.79 6.59 25.62
C VAL A 610 12.02 7.48 25.49
N ARG A 611 13.14 6.96 24.98
CA ARG A 611 14.37 7.74 24.83
C ARG A 611 14.20 8.92 23.88
N LEU A 612 13.51 8.74 22.75
CA LEU A 612 13.19 9.82 21.81
C LEU A 612 12.24 10.87 22.42
N ASN A 613 11.30 10.44 23.27
CA ASN A 613 10.39 11.32 24.02
C ASN A 613 11.10 12.09 25.16
N GLU A 614 12.19 11.55 25.72
CA GLU A 614 13.08 12.24 26.66
C GLU A 614 13.98 13.26 25.98
N VAL A 615 14.70 12.86 24.92
CA VAL A 615 15.74 13.70 24.29
C VAL A 615 15.17 14.69 23.26
N LEU A 616 13.92 14.50 22.83
CA LEU A 616 13.15 15.41 21.97
C LEU A 616 13.94 15.91 20.73
N PRO A 617 14.32 15.05 19.77
CA PRO A 617 14.89 15.53 18.50
C PRO A 617 13.86 16.30 17.67
N TYR A 618 12.58 16.07 17.96
CA TYR A 618 11.41 16.67 17.33
C TYR A 618 10.48 17.28 18.37
N VAL A 619 9.75 18.32 17.96
CA VAL A 619 8.44 18.65 18.55
C VAL A 619 7.40 17.77 17.85
N PHE A 620 6.98 16.68 18.48
CA PHE A 620 5.96 15.78 17.94
C PHE A 620 4.59 16.46 17.97
N LEU A 621 3.94 16.61 16.81
CA LEU A 621 2.65 17.31 16.68
C LEU A 621 1.50 16.32 16.63
N HIS A 622 1.21 15.75 15.45
CA HIS A 622 -0.01 15.00 15.19
C HIS A 622 0.13 14.01 14.03
N SER A 623 -0.70 12.96 14.03
CA SER A 623 -0.98 12.10 12.88
C SER A 623 -2.38 12.45 12.36
N ARG A 624 -2.51 12.65 11.04
CA ARG A 624 -3.77 13.07 10.41
C ARG A 624 -4.62 11.85 10.06
N ASN A 625 -5.93 11.95 10.25
CA ASN A 625 -6.87 11.03 9.62
C ASN A 625 -7.14 11.57 8.21
N GLY A 626 -6.96 10.73 7.19
CA GLY A 626 -7.17 11.12 5.80
C GLY A 626 -8.57 10.74 5.32
N ILE A 627 -9.23 11.60 4.56
CA ILE A 627 -10.31 11.16 3.65
C ILE A 627 -9.78 11.25 2.23
N VAL A 628 -9.82 10.13 1.53
CA VAL A 628 -9.40 9.99 0.14
C VAL A 628 -10.62 9.76 -0.73
N GLY A 629 -10.85 10.67 -1.69
CA GLY A 629 -11.86 10.53 -2.72
C GLY A 629 -11.35 9.73 -3.92
N VAL A 630 -12.19 8.83 -4.45
CA VAL A 630 -11.92 8.04 -5.65
C VAL A 630 -13.16 8.06 -6.55
N HIS A 631 -13.01 8.52 -7.79
CA HIS A 631 -14.13 8.64 -8.74
C HIS A 631 -14.79 7.28 -9.05
N ASN A 632 -16.11 7.27 -9.18
CA ASN A 632 -16.95 6.08 -9.41
C ASN A 632 -16.72 5.37 -10.75
N ARG A 633 -15.97 5.97 -11.68
CA ARG A 633 -15.50 5.28 -12.91
C ARG A 633 -14.34 4.32 -12.65
N ILE A 634 -13.54 4.58 -11.62
CA ILE A 634 -12.45 3.70 -11.19
C ILE A 634 -13.01 2.55 -10.37
N GLN A 635 -12.59 1.34 -10.68
CA GLN A 635 -12.96 0.11 -9.99
C GLN A 635 -11.70 -0.73 -9.71
N GLY A 636 -11.84 -1.77 -8.88
CA GLY A 636 -10.69 -2.53 -8.38
C GLY A 636 -9.87 -1.74 -7.36
N GLY A 637 -8.63 -2.17 -7.14
CA GLY A 637 -7.78 -1.68 -6.05
C GLY A 637 -8.24 -2.18 -4.68
N VAL A 638 -7.31 -2.20 -3.72
CA VAL A 638 -7.62 -2.51 -2.32
C VAL A 638 -7.22 -1.33 -1.47
N VAL A 639 -8.09 -0.89 -0.54
CA VAL A 639 -7.75 0.21 0.36
C VAL A 639 -7.19 -0.37 1.66
N GLY A 640 -5.88 -0.21 1.84
CA GLY A 640 -5.18 -0.51 3.09
C GLY A 640 -4.97 0.74 3.95
N SER A 641 -4.20 0.60 5.02
CA SER A 641 -3.79 1.68 5.94
C SER A 641 -2.97 2.80 5.28
N ARG A 642 -2.49 2.57 4.05
CA ARG A 642 -1.78 3.56 3.20
C ARG A 642 -2.63 4.13 2.06
N GLY A 643 -3.93 3.87 2.06
CA GLY A 643 -4.83 4.20 0.95
C GLY A 643 -4.91 3.07 -0.08
N LEU A 644 -5.30 3.42 -1.32
CA LEU A 644 -5.52 2.46 -2.39
C LEU A 644 -4.18 1.87 -2.88
N THR A 645 -3.94 0.59 -2.58
CA THR A 645 -2.77 -0.19 -3.01
C THR A 645 -3.04 -0.89 -4.34
N PHE A 646 -1.97 -1.45 -4.94
CA PHE A 646 -1.99 -2.18 -6.20
C PHE A 646 -2.66 -1.42 -7.38
N PRO A 647 -2.06 -0.30 -7.84
CA PRO A 647 -2.59 0.49 -8.96
C PRO A 647 -2.67 -0.28 -10.29
N GLU A 648 -2.04 -1.44 -10.41
CA GLU A 648 -2.19 -2.39 -11.52
C GLU A 648 -3.57 -3.10 -11.52
N THR A 649 -4.18 -3.29 -10.35
CA THR A 649 -5.51 -3.92 -10.22
C THR A 649 -6.68 -2.95 -10.46
N LEU A 650 -6.38 -1.66 -10.67
CA LEU A 650 -7.38 -0.66 -11.04
C LEU A 650 -7.83 -0.87 -12.49
N PHE A 651 -9.11 -0.66 -12.76
CA PHE A 651 -9.69 -0.67 -14.09
C PHE A 651 -10.81 0.38 -14.19
N ILE A 652 -11.20 0.73 -15.41
CA ILE A 652 -12.38 1.57 -15.67
C ILE A 652 -13.57 0.66 -15.98
N ALA A 653 -14.72 0.92 -15.37
CA ALA A 653 -15.93 0.15 -15.64
C ALA A 653 -16.43 0.37 -17.09
N PRO A 654 -16.78 -0.67 -17.85
CA PRO A 654 -17.34 -0.50 -19.20
C PRO A 654 -18.63 0.32 -19.17
N GLY A 655 -18.72 1.35 -20.00
CA GLY A 655 -19.92 2.20 -20.15
C GLY A 655 -20.10 3.30 -19.12
N ARG A 656 -19.01 3.83 -18.53
CA ARG A 656 -19.00 5.01 -17.64
C ARG A 656 -17.86 5.96 -17.95
#